data_AF-A0A414NU29-F1
#
_entry.id   AF-A0A414NU29-F1
#
_cell.length_a   1.000
_cell.length_b   1.000
_cell.length_c   1.000
_cell.angle_alpha   90.00
_cell.angle_beta   90.00
_cell.angle_gamma   90.00
#
_symmetry.space_group_name_H-M   'P 1'
#
loop_
_entity.id
_entity.type
_entity.pdbx_description
1 polymer ?
#
loop_
_entity_poly.entity_id
_entity_poly.type
_entity_poly.pdbx_seq_one_letter_code
_entity_poly.pdbx_strand_id
1 'polypeptide(L)'
;DVGDYDITTSVNDLKNYDVTTNTANLHIKQADLTIQIGNASTVYGTKFDESQYGYSYASGITNGDTEATLDAALGGMNYTNDAALDGTNGKWTKDVGDYALKGEGVNGLKNYKVTYLDGTATVTPLNITEDNVNDFITNATYTTVYGSKADFGQAVFTGVNGDGTRELSITGSSALTGNTEGVITKDAAENAYNTVVSLDGLSEQDKKNYGLEDTSSFTFDNSATVEKADLTVSRKGIETVYGTVKKDPGDMTTYTTLVNGDTNDIVIDNGNYGTAYNDDLTKTNNVGKYDYKATLNSASDVLWNYNIIDKGTNYVNITPYTITEQEVVNLDGSPLYTTKYGQKDAFGTATFTGVNGDGTYELAITDSSALATAGAGKVTQDVGKNIYDTTVKLSEAMNGNYQFADGATSKTFEKTASVTPAELTIKTKDVETEYGTVKMTTSEVDGLRNGDLPTGFIYDYGNYGGAYLDGNTKTNDVNTYHFGTMLSGAEFLKNYTITGGEADVKIDPKDVTFFVSGTGNTLTDVTYTVDPDIDAQLAYGEHVDADYTPGNDLGSNQYGVVAHINGTPIVTGDVAGNYRYNYGGLITLSSTVPTKPDIDPHNPSNLDGSGSWTSNMGNHGVPGVERVAGLASAELPFFKVEAGQVSHYGTYDVAADPDKVRLEPTGKRLPEPNQPKTQYREYTKALTTTDGTGMFRMVYDGSTFNITPVDDGALALMRMGDVKNNVELSAEALHAGFSEMGILLEDLDGVYVHFDTMA
;
A
#
# COMPACT_ATOMS: atom_id res chain seq x y z
N ASP A 1 -71.74 -49.90 -118.45
CA ASP A 1 -71.82 -50.06 -116.99
C ASP A 1 -72.38 -51.43 -116.64
N VAL A 2 -72.59 -51.69 -115.36
CA VAL A 2 -73.36 -52.86 -114.89
C VAL A 2 -74.84 -52.67 -115.18
N GLY A 3 -75.48 -53.74 -115.65
CA GLY A 3 -76.88 -53.73 -116.06
C GLY A 3 -77.17 -54.72 -117.19
N ASP A 4 -78.45 -54.79 -117.55
CA ASP A 4 -78.93 -55.51 -118.72
C ASP A 4 -79.03 -54.57 -119.93
N TYR A 5 -78.49 -55.02 -121.06
CA TYR A 5 -78.47 -54.27 -122.31
C TYR A 5 -79.04 -55.11 -123.45
N ASP A 6 -80.04 -54.57 -124.17
CA ASP A 6 -80.58 -55.20 -125.37
C ASP A 6 -79.53 -55.23 -126.50
N ILE A 7 -79.13 -56.43 -126.91
CA ILE A 7 -78.41 -56.66 -128.16
C ILE A 7 -79.45 -56.63 -129.29
N THR A 8 -79.50 -55.51 -129.99
CA THR A 8 -80.29 -55.36 -131.21
C THR A 8 -79.47 -55.79 -132.42
N THR A 9 -79.98 -56.78 -133.16
CA THR A 9 -79.42 -57.16 -134.47
C THR A 9 -80.24 -56.50 -135.56
N SER A 10 -79.60 -55.68 -136.39
CA SER A 10 -80.20 -55.15 -137.61
C SER A 10 -79.62 -55.86 -138.83
N VAL A 11 -80.47 -56.08 -139.85
CA VAL A 11 -80.07 -56.61 -141.15
C VAL A 11 -80.47 -55.58 -142.18
N ASN A 12 -79.54 -55.20 -143.07
CA ASN A 12 -79.84 -54.27 -144.17
C ASN A 12 -80.93 -54.87 -145.08
N ASP A 13 -81.86 -54.04 -145.60
CA ASP A 13 -83.04 -54.46 -146.37
C ASP A 13 -82.76 -55.57 -147.41
N LEU A 14 -83.22 -56.79 -147.13
CA LEU A 14 -83.12 -57.95 -148.02
C LEU A 14 -84.46 -58.20 -148.72
N LYS A 15 -84.66 -57.58 -149.89
CA LYS A 15 -85.93 -57.58 -150.66
C LYS A 15 -86.54 -58.94 -151.01
N ASN A 16 -85.82 -60.04 -150.80
CA ASN A 16 -86.22 -61.40 -151.19
C ASN A 16 -86.46 -62.35 -150.01
N TYR A 17 -86.37 -61.89 -148.75
CA TYR A 17 -86.50 -62.72 -147.56
C TYR A 17 -87.29 -62.01 -146.46
N ASP A 18 -88.26 -62.71 -145.86
CA ASP A 18 -88.73 -62.36 -144.51
C ASP A 18 -87.64 -62.75 -143.51
N VAL A 19 -87.12 -61.77 -142.77
CA VAL A 19 -86.05 -61.98 -141.78
C VAL A 19 -86.58 -61.62 -140.40
N THR A 20 -86.66 -62.63 -139.52
CA THR A 20 -86.96 -62.42 -138.10
C THR A 20 -85.66 -62.36 -137.31
N THR A 21 -85.36 -61.21 -136.72
CA THR A 21 -84.22 -61.02 -135.81
C THR A 21 -84.63 -61.35 -134.37
N ASN A 22 -83.85 -62.19 -133.69
CA ASN A 22 -84.00 -62.38 -132.25
C ASN A 22 -83.29 -61.25 -131.50
N THR A 23 -83.90 -60.75 -130.43
CA THR A 23 -83.20 -59.96 -129.41
C THR A 23 -82.51 -60.90 -128.42
N ALA A 24 -81.31 -60.51 -127.99
CA ALA A 24 -80.61 -61.15 -126.87
C ALA A 24 -80.29 -60.07 -125.84
N ASN A 25 -80.18 -60.44 -124.56
CA ASN A 25 -79.79 -59.50 -123.51
C ASN A 25 -78.37 -59.80 -123.03
N LEU A 26 -77.54 -58.75 -122.96
CA LEU A 26 -76.22 -58.79 -122.35
C LEU A 26 -76.35 -58.37 -120.88
N HIS A 27 -76.18 -59.34 -119.98
CA HIS A 27 -76.15 -59.08 -118.54
C HIS A 27 -74.72 -58.82 -118.07
N ILE A 28 -74.37 -57.56 -117.83
CA ILE A 28 -73.06 -57.16 -117.30
C ILE A 28 -73.13 -57.16 -115.77
N LYS A 29 -72.40 -58.09 -115.14
CA LYS A 29 -72.25 -58.17 -113.67
C LYS A 29 -71.18 -57.22 -113.16
N GLN A 30 -71.26 -56.87 -111.88
CA GLN A 30 -70.18 -56.16 -111.19
C GLN A 30 -68.89 -56.99 -111.20
N ALA A 31 -67.75 -56.30 -111.37
CA ALA A 31 -66.43 -56.88 -111.15
C ALA A 31 -66.10 -56.89 -109.65
N ASP A 32 -65.38 -57.89 -109.15
CA ASP A 32 -64.91 -57.88 -107.77
C ASP A 32 -63.69 -56.94 -107.63
N LEU A 33 -63.72 -56.04 -106.64
CA LEU A 33 -62.64 -55.11 -106.32
C LEU A 33 -62.21 -55.32 -104.86
N THR A 34 -60.91 -55.36 -104.58
CA THR A 34 -60.39 -55.45 -103.21
C THR A 34 -59.58 -54.22 -102.87
N ILE A 35 -59.97 -53.53 -101.80
CA ILE A 35 -59.28 -52.34 -101.28
C ILE A 35 -58.66 -52.72 -99.93
N GLN A 36 -57.35 -52.51 -99.79
CA GLN A 36 -56.63 -52.66 -98.53
C GLN A 36 -56.53 -51.30 -97.85
N ILE A 37 -57.06 -51.21 -96.64
CA ILE A 37 -56.87 -50.03 -95.79
C ILE A 37 -55.44 -50.02 -95.26
N GLY A 38 -54.80 -48.86 -95.27
CA GLY A 38 -53.43 -48.69 -94.77
C GLY A 38 -53.35 -48.84 -93.25
N ASN A 39 -52.13 -48.99 -92.74
CA ASN A 39 -51.89 -49.01 -91.30
C ASN A 39 -51.68 -47.59 -90.77
N ALA A 40 -52.02 -47.37 -89.51
CA ALA A 40 -51.76 -46.12 -88.79
C ALA A 40 -51.19 -46.42 -87.40
N SER A 41 -50.39 -45.50 -86.85
CA SER A 41 -49.84 -45.65 -85.51
C SER A 41 -49.82 -44.34 -84.75
N THR A 42 -50.01 -44.40 -83.43
CA THR A 42 -49.83 -43.27 -82.51
C THR A 42 -49.18 -43.75 -81.21
N VAL A 43 -48.70 -42.82 -80.39
CA VAL A 43 -48.23 -43.09 -79.02
C VAL A 43 -49.42 -43.04 -78.06
N TYR A 44 -49.39 -43.86 -77.01
CA TYR A 44 -50.42 -43.90 -75.96
C TYR A 44 -50.77 -42.50 -75.43
N GLY A 45 -52.07 -42.19 -75.34
CA GLY A 45 -52.56 -40.86 -74.95
C GLY A 45 -52.46 -39.76 -76.01
N THR A 46 -51.86 -40.01 -77.17
CA THR A 46 -51.76 -39.04 -78.27
C THR A 46 -52.84 -39.31 -79.32
N LYS A 47 -53.65 -38.30 -79.65
CA LYS A 47 -54.70 -38.42 -80.69
C LYS A 47 -54.07 -38.85 -82.03
N PHE A 48 -54.66 -39.86 -82.68
CA PHE A 48 -54.30 -40.25 -84.05
C PHE A 48 -54.44 -39.07 -85.03
N ASP A 49 -53.46 -38.94 -85.91
CA ASP A 49 -53.52 -38.05 -87.08
C ASP A 49 -54.29 -38.74 -88.22
N GLU A 50 -55.57 -38.38 -88.35
CA GLU A 50 -56.48 -38.90 -89.38
C GLU A 50 -56.00 -38.57 -90.81
N SER A 51 -55.10 -37.59 -91.00
CA SER A 51 -54.54 -37.28 -92.32
C SER A 51 -53.52 -38.31 -92.83
N GLN A 52 -53.03 -39.20 -91.94
CA GLN A 52 -52.17 -40.33 -92.30
C GLN A 52 -52.98 -41.56 -92.78
N TYR A 53 -54.32 -41.55 -92.67
CA TYR A 53 -55.13 -42.70 -93.07
C TYR A 53 -55.22 -42.81 -94.60
N GLY A 54 -54.62 -43.86 -95.14
CA GLY A 54 -54.61 -44.18 -96.57
C GLY A 54 -55.32 -45.50 -96.90
N TYR A 55 -55.46 -45.76 -98.19
CA TYR A 55 -55.90 -47.03 -98.74
C TYR A 55 -55.16 -47.31 -100.06
N SER A 56 -55.21 -48.56 -100.52
CA SER A 56 -54.64 -48.98 -101.80
C SER A 56 -55.51 -50.04 -102.45
N TYR A 57 -55.49 -50.10 -103.78
CA TYR A 57 -56.23 -51.13 -104.53
C TYR A 57 -55.41 -52.43 -104.56
N ALA A 58 -55.77 -53.38 -103.69
CA ALA A 58 -55.05 -54.65 -103.57
C ALA A 58 -55.22 -55.53 -104.82
N SER A 59 -56.41 -55.53 -105.43
CA SER A 59 -56.68 -56.19 -106.72
C SER A 59 -58.03 -55.78 -107.31
N GLY A 60 -58.25 -56.09 -108.59
CA GLY A 60 -59.58 -56.07 -109.23
C GLY A 60 -59.87 -54.94 -110.21
N ILE A 61 -59.00 -53.94 -110.33
CA ILE A 61 -59.13 -52.88 -111.35
C ILE A 61 -59.12 -53.51 -112.75
N THR A 62 -60.14 -53.21 -113.56
CA THR A 62 -60.34 -53.85 -114.88
C THR A 62 -61.00 -52.91 -115.88
N ASN A 63 -61.28 -53.39 -117.09
CA ASN A 63 -62.06 -52.69 -118.13
C ASN A 63 -61.56 -51.28 -118.53
N GLY A 64 -60.28 -50.98 -118.28
CA GLY A 64 -59.67 -49.68 -118.58
C GLY A 64 -59.81 -48.62 -117.48
N ASP A 65 -60.40 -48.97 -116.33
CA ASP A 65 -60.37 -48.12 -115.15
C ASP A 65 -58.94 -47.97 -114.60
N THR A 66 -58.71 -46.88 -113.88
CA THR A 66 -57.46 -46.54 -113.18
C THR A 66 -57.76 -46.16 -111.72
N GLU A 67 -56.75 -46.19 -110.85
CA GLU A 67 -56.88 -45.75 -109.45
C GLU A 67 -57.48 -44.34 -109.37
N ALA A 68 -56.95 -43.37 -110.12
CA ALA A 68 -57.44 -41.99 -110.15
C ALA A 68 -58.92 -41.86 -110.58
N THR A 69 -59.40 -42.71 -111.50
CA THR A 69 -60.83 -42.73 -111.89
C THR A 69 -61.73 -43.41 -110.83
N LEU A 70 -61.19 -44.37 -110.08
CA LEU A 70 -61.91 -45.03 -109.00
C LEU A 70 -61.95 -44.17 -107.73
N ASP A 71 -60.86 -43.47 -107.38
CA ASP A 71 -60.79 -42.50 -106.27
C ASP A 71 -61.84 -41.40 -106.43
N ALA A 72 -61.92 -40.84 -107.65
CA ALA A 72 -62.90 -39.82 -107.99
C ALA A 72 -64.35 -40.34 -107.93
N ALA A 73 -64.57 -41.64 -108.17
CA ALA A 73 -65.88 -42.27 -108.07
C ALA A 73 -66.26 -42.68 -106.64
N LEU A 74 -65.28 -43.09 -105.80
CA LEU A 74 -65.46 -43.31 -104.37
C LEU A 74 -65.76 -41.99 -103.64
N GLY A 75 -65.14 -40.89 -104.06
CA GLY A 75 -65.33 -39.56 -103.46
C GLY A 75 -64.68 -39.42 -102.07
N GLY A 76 -63.69 -40.26 -101.77
CA GLY A 76 -63.04 -40.38 -100.47
C GLY A 76 -63.44 -41.63 -99.69
N MET A 77 -62.88 -41.77 -98.49
CA MET A 77 -63.09 -42.90 -97.58
C MET A 77 -63.55 -42.39 -96.21
N ASN A 78 -64.56 -43.06 -95.63
CA ASN A 78 -64.93 -42.91 -94.24
C ASN A 78 -64.17 -43.96 -93.41
N TYR A 79 -63.29 -43.52 -92.51
CA TYR A 79 -62.53 -44.42 -91.66
C TYR A 79 -63.17 -44.59 -90.28
N THR A 80 -63.12 -45.82 -89.75
CA THR A 80 -63.42 -46.14 -88.35
C THR A 80 -62.18 -46.75 -87.72
N ASN A 81 -61.52 -46.01 -86.83
CA ASN A 81 -60.35 -46.48 -86.10
C ASN A 81 -60.80 -47.05 -84.74
N ASP A 82 -60.73 -48.37 -84.55
CA ASP A 82 -61.11 -48.99 -83.27
C ASP A 82 -60.16 -48.62 -82.11
N ALA A 83 -58.96 -48.09 -82.36
CA ALA A 83 -58.02 -47.63 -81.33
C ALA A 83 -58.27 -46.19 -80.83
N ALA A 84 -58.94 -45.36 -81.64
CA ALA A 84 -59.14 -43.94 -81.34
C ALA A 84 -60.31 -43.72 -80.38
N LEU A 85 -60.15 -42.79 -79.44
CA LEU A 85 -61.20 -42.33 -78.52
C LEU A 85 -61.48 -40.83 -78.74
N ASP A 86 -62.61 -40.36 -78.19
CA ASP A 86 -63.17 -39.04 -78.46
C ASP A 86 -62.55 -37.88 -77.66
N GLY A 87 -61.57 -38.16 -76.80
CA GLY A 87 -60.95 -37.19 -75.89
C GLY A 87 -61.70 -36.99 -74.57
N THR A 88 -62.85 -37.63 -74.37
CA THR A 88 -63.63 -37.50 -73.13
C THR A 88 -62.79 -37.95 -71.93
N ASN A 89 -62.80 -37.14 -70.86
CA ASN A 89 -61.96 -37.33 -69.66
C ASN A 89 -60.44 -37.44 -69.96
N GLY A 90 -59.98 -36.87 -71.08
CA GLY A 90 -58.57 -36.91 -71.51
C GLY A 90 -58.15 -38.22 -72.19
N LYS A 91 -59.10 -39.10 -72.54
CA LYS A 91 -58.84 -40.40 -73.18
C LYS A 91 -58.82 -40.24 -74.71
N TRP A 92 -57.65 -40.30 -75.32
CA TRP A 92 -57.45 -40.18 -76.79
C TRP A 92 -57.21 -41.51 -77.49
N THR A 93 -56.68 -42.50 -76.78
CA THR A 93 -56.38 -43.84 -77.31
C THR A 93 -56.91 -44.93 -76.40
N LYS A 94 -57.18 -46.11 -76.95
CA LYS A 94 -57.18 -47.35 -76.18
C LYS A 94 -55.77 -47.67 -75.66
N ASP A 95 -55.68 -48.73 -74.87
CA ASP A 95 -54.44 -49.33 -74.36
C ASP A 95 -53.44 -49.71 -75.47
N VAL A 96 -52.19 -49.96 -75.09
CA VAL A 96 -51.15 -50.36 -76.04
C VAL A 96 -51.47 -51.70 -76.68
N GLY A 97 -51.54 -51.71 -78.01
CA GLY A 97 -51.87 -52.88 -78.81
C GLY A 97 -52.29 -52.53 -80.23
N ASP A 98 -52.68 -53.57 -80.98
CA ASP A 98 -53.13 -53.50 -82.35
C ASP A 98 -54.66 -53.63 -82.44
N TYR A 99 -55.28 -52.73 -83.19
CA TYR A 99 -56.73 -52.66 -83.41
C TYR A 99 -57.05 -52.58 -84.90
N ALA A 100 -58.31 -52.83 -85.28
CA ALA A 100 -58.73 -52.71 -86.67
C ALA A 100 -58.92 -51.24 -87.09
N LEU A 101 -58.27 -50.86 -88.19
CA LEU A 101 -58.58 -49.65 -88.94
C LEU A 101 -59.45 -50.02 -90.13
N LYS A 102 -60.73 -49.70 -90.05
CA LYS A 102 -61.72 -49.98 -91.10
C LYS A 102 -61.91 -48.76 -91.97
N GLY A 103 -62.22 -48.97 -93.24
CA GLY A 103 -62.55 -47.90 -94.17
C GLY A 103 -63.59 -48.36 -95.18
N GLU A 104 -64.56 -47.49 -95.46
CA GLU A 104 -65.59 -47.70 -96.46
C GLU A 104 -65.67 -46.47 -97.38
N GLY A 105 -65.81 -46.68 -98.69
CA GLY A 105 -65.94 -45.60 -99.66
C GLY A 105 -67.15 -44.72 -99.38
N VAL A 106 -66.99 -43.40 -99.49
CA VAL A 106 -68.07 -42.42 -99.28
C VAL A 106 -69.24 -42.69 -100.24
N ASN A 107 -68.93 -43.14 -101.46
CA ASN A 107 -69.90 -43.57 -102.47
C ASN A 107 -69.71 -45.05 -102.85
N GLY A 108 -70.81 -45.75 -103.09
CA GLY A 108 -70.80 -47.11 -103.64
C GLY A 108 -70.47 -47.14 -105.14
N LEU A 109 -69.48 -47.94 -105.53
CA LEU A 109 -69.10 -48.13 -106.93
C LEU A 109 -70.11 -49.01 -107.67
N LYS A 110 -70.95 -48.43 -108.54
CA LYS A 110 -71.99 -49.17 -109.27
C LYS A 110 -71.45 -50.36 -110.07
N ASN A 111 -70.26 -50.21 -110.66
CA ASN A 111 -69.65 -51.23 -111.52
C ASN A 111 -68.85 -52.31 -110.75
N TYR A 112 -68.65 -52.14 -109.44
CA TYR A 112 -67.80 -53.03 -108.63
C TYR A 112 -68.49 -53.55 -107.37
N LYS A 113 -68.25 -54.82 -107.06
CA LYS A 113 -68.53 -55.40 -105.76
C LYS A 113 -67.26 -55.27 -104.92
N VAL A 114 -67.24 -54.27 -104.05
CA VAL A 114 -66.05 -53.90 -103.28
C VAL A 114 -65.95 -54.75 -102.01
N THR A 115 -64.76 -55.29 -101.75
CA THR A 115 -64.37 -55.91 -100.49
C THR A 115 -63.28 -55.05 -99.86
N TYR A 116 -63.52 -54.58 -98.64
CA TYR A 116 -62.52 -53.84 -97.86
C TYR A 116 -61.79 -54.82 -96.94
N LEU A 117 -60.46 -54.73 -96.92
CA LEU A 117 -59.61 -55.43 -95.97
C LEU A 117 -59.11 -54.42 -94.94
N ASP A 118 -59.38 -54.71 -93.67
CA ASP A 118 -58.99 -53.86 -92.54
C ASP A 118 -57.46 -53.67 -92.50
N GLY A 119 -57.03 -52.46 -92.16
CA GLY A 119 -55.66 -52.15 -91.78
C GLY A 119 -55.48 -52.28 -90.27
N THR A 120 -54.26 -52.06 -89.79
CA THR A 120 -53.94 -52.06 -88.35
C THR A 120 -53.76 -50.64 -87.84
N ALA A 121 -54.49 -50.28 -86.78
CA ALA A 121 -54.24 -49.11 -85.95
C ALA A 121 -53.46 -49.56 -84.70
N THR A 122 -52.18 -49.23 -84.65
CA THR A 122 -51.29 -49.59 -83.53
C THR A 122 -51.16 -48.43 -82.54
N VAL A 123 -51.39 -48.70 -81.25
CA VAL A 123 -51.03 -47.78 -80.17
C VAL A 123 -49.72 -48.26 -79.55
N THR A 124 -48.65 -47.48 -79.68
CA THR A 124 -47.33 -47.77 -79.10
C THR A 124 -47.19 -47.17 -77.69
N PRO A 125 -46.33 -47.74 -76.81
CA PRO A 125 -46.15 -47.21 -75.46
C PRO A 125 -45.63 -45.77 -75.43
N LEU A 126 -46.07 -45.02 -74.40
CA LEU A 126 -45.43 -43.78 -74.00
C LEU A 126 -44.26 -44.11 -73.08
N ASN A 127 -43.09 -44.39 -73.65
CA ASN A 127 -41.92 -44.86 -72.89
C ASN A 127 -41.48 -43.85 -71.81
N ILE A 128 -41.64 -44.26 -70.55
CA ILE A 128 -41.04 -43.58 -69.39
C ILE A 128 -39.62 -44.11 -69.19
N THR A 129 -38.67 -43.21 -69.00
CA THR A 129 -37.23 -43.46 -68.83
C THR A 129 -36.68 -42.60 -67.69
N GLU A 130 -35.44 -42.84 -67.26
CA GLU A 130 -34.78 -42.02 -66.22
C GLU A 130 -34.75 -40.52 -66.57
N ASP A 131 -34.66 -40.16 -67.85
CA ASP A 131 -34.65 -38.78 -68.34
C ASP A 131 -35.99 -38.03 -68.13
N ASN A 132 -37.13 -38.74 -68.15
CA ASN A 132 -38.47 -38.12 -68.12
C ASN A 132 -39.35 -38.59 -66.95
N VAL A 133 -38.88 -39.52 -66.10
CA VAL A 133 -39.67 -40.10 -65.00
C VAL A 133 -40.22 -39.04 -64.03
N ASN A 134 -39.50 -37.93 -63.84
CA ASN A 134 -39.93 -36.80 -62.99
C ASN A 134 -41.19 -36.08 -63.48
N ASP A 135 -41.56 -36.21 -64.77
CA ASP A 135 -42.81 -35.66 -65.31
C ASP A 135 -44.04 -36.49 -64.87
N PHE A 136 -43.82 -37.75 -64.46
CA PHE A 136 -44.88 -38.70 -64.12
C PHE A 136 -44.88 -39.08 -62.64
N ILE A 137 -43.71 -39.22 -62.01
CA ILE A 137 -43.56 -39.59 -60.60
C ILE A 137 -43.08 -38.39 -59.80
N THR A 138 -43.88 -38.00 -58.81
CA THR A 138 -43.61 -36.88 -57.89
C THR A 138 -43.56 -37.37 -56.44
N ASN A 139 -43.09 -36.53 -55.52
CA ASN A 139 -42.92 -36.87 -54.10
C ASN A 139 -42.00 -38.09 -53.84
N ALA A 140 -41.06 -38.36 -54.75
CA ALA A 140 -40.06 -39.43 -54.63
C ALA A 140 -38.91 -39.03 -53.70
N THR A 141 -39.22 -38.65 -52.46
CA THR A 141 -38.28 -38.11 -51.48
C THR A 141 -38.28 -38.92 -50.18
N TYR A 142 -37.13 -38.97 -49.50
CA TYR A 142 -36.99 -39.63 -48.21
C TYR A 142 -36.19 -38.77 -47.23
N THR A 143 -36.71 -38.55 -46.03
CA THR A 143 -36.04 -37.80 -44.98
C THR A 143 -35.91 -38.65 -43.72
N THR A 144 -34.72 -38.69 -43.13
CA THR A 144 -34.47 -39.32 -41.84
C THR A 144 -33.50 -38.49 -41.00
N VAL A 145 -33.48 -38.69 -39.69
CA VAL A 145 -32.49 -38.07 -38.79
C VAL A 145 -31.24 -38.94 -38.71
N TYR A 146 -30.06 -38.33 -38.64
CA TYR A 146 -28.77 -38.99 -38.48
C TYR A 146 -28.78 -40.03 -37.35
N GLY A 147 -28.30 -41.24 -37.61
CA GLY A 147 -28.34 -42.35 -36.66
C GLY A 147 -29.71 -42.99 -36.45
N SER A 148 -30.73 -42.60 -37.21
CA SER A 148 -32.09 -43.17 -37.16
C SER A 148 -32.59 -43.57 -38.54
N LYS A 149 -33.52 -44.51 -38.60
CA LYS A 149 -34.25 -44.88 -39.81
C LYS A 149 -35.73 -44.47 -39.67
N ALA A 150 -36.14 -43.45 -40.40
CA ALA A 150 -37.55 -43.14 -40.63
C ALA A 150 -38.21 -44.19 -41.52
N ASP A 151 -39.52 -44.39 -41.37
CA ASP A 151 -40.31 -45.23 -42.26
C ASP A 151 -40.36 -44.65 -43.68
N PHE A 152 -40.40 -45.52 -44.69
CA PHE A 152 -40.51 -45.08 -46.09
C PHE A 152 -41.92 -44.58 -46.39
N GLY A 153 -42.00 -43.44 -47.11
CA GLY A 153 -43.25 -42.83 -47.54
C GLY A 153 -43.77 -43.38 -48.87
N GLN A 154 -44.62 -42.59 -49.53
CA GLN A 154 -45.17 -42.89 -50.85
C GLN A 154 -44.85 -41.78 -51.85
N ALA A 155 -44.46 -42.17 -53.05
CA ALA A 155 -44.41 -41.33 -54.23
C ALA A 155 -45.76 -41.38 -54.96
N VAL A 156 -46.01 -40.43 -55.86
CA VAL A 156 -47.26 -40.35 -56.63
C VAL A 156 -46.96 -40.42 -58.13
N PHE A 157 -47.42 -41.48 -58.77
CA PHE A 157 -47.47 -41.59 -60.23
C PHE A 157 -48.71 -40.89 -60.76
N THR A 158 -48.56 -40.11 -61.84
CA THR A 158 -49.64 -39.42 -62.55
C THR A 158 -49.62 -39.87 -64.01
N GLY A 159 -50.62 -40.66 -64.40
CA GLY A 159 -50.77 -41.12 -65.78
C GLY A 159 -51.39 -40.07 -66.69
N VAL A 160 -51.12 -40.19 -67.99
CA VAL A 160 -51.84 -39.47 -69.05
C VAL A 160 -53.09 -40.24 -69.47
N ASN A 161 -53.69 -39.92 -70.62
CA ASN A 161 -54.83 -40.64 -71.21
C ASN A 161 -56.05 -40.85 -70.26
N GLY A 162 -56.19 -40.00 -69.24
CA GLY A 162 -57.24 -40.12 -68.22
C GLY A 162 -57.05 -41.30 -67.23
N ASP A 163 -55.82 -41.75 -66.96
CA ASP A 163 -55.53 -42.88 -66.06
C ASP A 163 -55.49 -42.51 -64.58
N GLY A 164 -55.46 -41.19 -64.28
CA GLY A 164 -55.44 -40.65 -62.93
C GLY A 164 -54.10 -40.84 -62.22
N THR A 165 -54.13 -40.89 -60.89
CA THR A 165 -52.94 -41.10 -60.06
C THR A 165 -52.89 -42.50 -59.44
N ARG A 166 -51.68 -42.90 -59.02
CA ARG A 166 -51.41 -44.07 -58.17
C ARG A 166 -50.42 -43.66 -57.08
N GLU A 167 -50.59 -44.23 -55.89
CA GLU A 167 -49.52 -44.18 -54.87
C GLU A 167 -48.54 -45.32 -55.13
N LEU A 168 -47.25 -45.01 -55.05
CA LEU A 168 -46.14 -45.94 -55.23
C LEU A 168 -45.30 -45.99 -53.96
N SER A 169 -44.93 -47.18 -53.50
CA SER A 169 -44.13 -47.33 -52.29
C SER A 169 -42.68 -46.91 -52.53
N ILE A 170 -42.15 -46.06 -51.66
CA ILE A 170 -40.70 -45.92 -51.52
C ILE A 170 -40.19 -47.17 -50.81
N THR A 171 -39.14 -47.79 -51.36
CA THR A 171 -38.62 -49.09 -50.87
C THR A 171 -37.16 -49.04 -50.43
N GLY A 172 -36.44 -47.97 -50.78
CA GLY A 172 -35.03 -47.81 -50.44
C GLY A 172 -34.56 -46.36 -50.50
N SER A 173 -33.41 -46.09 -49.89
CA SER A 173 -32.66 -44.85 -50.07
C SER A 173 -31.17 -45.10 -49.83
N SER A 174 -30.30 -44.42 -50.59
CA SER A 174 -28.84 -44.48 -50.37
C SER A 174 -28.36 -43.67 -49.16
N ALA A 175 -29.26 -42.95 -48.49
CA ALA A 175 -29.05 -42.31 -47.20
C ALA A 175 -28.84 -43.33 -46.07
N LEU A 176 -29.34 -44.56 -46.24
CA LEU A 176 -29.21 -45.65 -45.28
C LEU A 176 -28.06 -46.60 -45.67
N THR A 177 -27.39 -47.17 -44.67
CA THR A 177 -26.33 -48.17 -44.87
C THR A 177 -26.86 -49.59 -45.08
N GLY A 178 -28.12 -49.83 -44.69
CA GLY A 178 -28.72 -51.16 -44.60
C GLY A 178 -28.58 -51.83 -43.22
N ASN A 179 -27.79 -51.26 -42.30
CA ASN A 179 -27.63 -51.79 -40.94
C ASN A 179 -28.82 -51.41 -40.04
N THR A 180 -29.07 -52.21 -39.01
CA THR A 180 -30.05 -51.92 -37.94
C THR A 180 -29.40 -51.45 -36.63
N GLU A 181 -28.09 -51.62 -36.48
CA GLU A 181 -27.29 -51.19 -35.32
C GLU A 181 -25.96 -50.58 -35.80
N GLY A 182 -25.34 -49.73 -34.98
CA GLY A 182 -24.13 -48.99 -35.35
C GLY A 182 -24.43 -47.88 -36.36
N VAL A 183 -23.68 -47.85 -37.46
CA VAL A 183 -23.85 -46.86 -38.54
C VAL A 183 -25.08 -47.23 -39.38
N ILE A 184 -26.19 -46.53 -39.14
CA ILE A 184 -27.51 -46.70 -39.78
C ILE A 184 -27.66 -45.76 -40.98
N THR A 185 -27.19 -44.51 -40.85
CA THR A 185 -27.26 -43.47 -41.89
C THR A 185 -25.87 -43.08 -42.39
N LYS A 186 -25.85 -42.48 -43.58
CA LYS A 186 -24.76 -41.63 -44.05
C LYS A 186 -24.72 -40.30 -43.26
N ASP A 187 -23.74 -39.46 -43.56
CA ASP A 187 -23.58 -38.11 -43.00
C ASP A 187 -24.79 -37.20 -43.25
N ALA A 188 -25.01 -36.22 -42.37
CA ALA A 188 -26.12 -35.31 -42.45
C ALA A 188 -25.97 -34.33 -43.62
N ALA A 189 -26.81 -34.50 -44.64
CA ALA A 189 -26.80 -33.71 -45.86
C ALA A 189 -28.21 -33.61 -46.45
N GLU A 190 -28.57 -32.41 -46.90
CA GLU A 190 -29.83 -32.12 -47.60
C GLU A 190 -29.72 -32.53 -49.07
N ASN A 191 -30.68 -33.34 -49.54
CA ASN A 191 -30.85 -33.73 -50.94
C ASN A 191 -29.55 -34.25 -51.61
N ALA A 192 -28.73 -34.98 -50.85
CA ALA A 192 -27.44 -35.52 -51.31
C ALA A 192 -27.49 -37.04 -51.56
N TYR A 193 -28.63 -37.67 -51.29
CA TYR A 193 -28.83 -39.11 -51.40
C TYR A 193 -30.01 -39.41 -52.32
N ASN A 194 -30.14 -40.68 -52.71
CA ASN A 194 -31.11 -41.12 -53.69
C ASN A 194 -32.30 -41.80 -53.01
N THR A 195 -33.47 -41.75 -53.64
CA THR A 195 -34.68 -42.49 -53.23
C THR A 195 -35.04 -43.54 -54.27
N VAL A 196 -35.44 -44.73 -53.84
CA VAL A 196 -35.88 -45.83 -54.74
C VAL A 196 -37.39 -46.00 -54.59
N VAL A 197 -38.12 -45.84 -55.70
CA VAL A 197 -39.57 -46.00 -55.79
C VAL A 197 -39.88 -47.30 -56.54
N SER A 198 -40.66 -48.19 -55.92
CA SER A 198 -41.14 -49.40 -56.60
C SER A 198 -42.33 -49.11 -57.52
N LEU A 199 -42.35 -49.78 -58.68
CA LEU A 199 -43.45 -49.76 -59.64
C LEU A 199 -44.47 -50.89 -59.41
N ASP A 200 -44.36 -51.66 -58.32
CA ASP A 200 -45.29 -52.75 -57.97
C ASP A 200 -46.74 -52.28 -57.75
N GLY A 201 -46.95 -50.97 -57.52
CA GLY A 201 -48.28 -50.34 -57.45
C GLY A 201 -48.95 -50.09 -58.80
N LEU A 202 -48.24 -50.31 -59.92
CA LEU A 202 -48.79 -50.22 -61.28
C LEU A 202 -49.30 -51.58 -61.75
N SER A 203 -50.43 -51.59 -62.47
CA SER A 203 -50.91 -52.82 -63.10
C SER A 203 -50.04 -53.20 -64.30
N GLU A 204 -50.10 -54.47 -64.72
CA GLU A 204 -49.37 -54.93 -65.92
C GLU A 204 -49.78 -54.16 -67.18
N GLN A 205 -51.04 -53.71 -67.27
CA GLN A 205 -51.50 -52.87 -68.37
C GLN A 205 -50.98 -51.42 -68.27
N ASP A 206 -50.86 -50.86 -67.06
CA ASP A 206 -50.18 -49.58 -66.84
C ASP A 206 -48.71 -49.72 -67.31
N LYS A 207 -47.98 -50.74 -66.84
CA LYS A 207 -46.58 -50.98 -67.25
C LYS A 207 -46.44 -51.06 -68.76
N LYS A 208 -47.32 -51.80 -69.45
CA LYS A 208 -47.34 -51.89 -70.91
C LYS A 208 -47.66 -50.55 -71.59
N ASN A 209 -48.59 -49.77 -71.06
CA ASN A 209 -48.96 -48.46 -71.62
C ASN A 209 -47.81 -47.44 -71.54
N TYR A 210 -46.98 -47.53 -70.51
CA TYR A 210 -45.87 -46.61 -70.24
C TYR A 210 -44.46 -47.18 -70.57
N GLY A 211 -44.37 -48.36 -71.18
CA GLY A 211 -43.09 -48.97 -71.60
C GLY A 211 -42.22 -49.50 -70.45
N LEU A 212 -42.83 -49.86 -69.32
CA LEU A 212 -42.19 -50.23 -68.05
C LEU A 212 -42.26 -51.74 -67.76
N GLU A 213 -42.56 -52.59 -68.75
CA GLU A 213 -42.74 -54.05 -68.54
C GLU A 213 -41.50 -54.73 -67.92
N ASP A 214 -40.29 -54.30 -68.32
CA ASP A 214 -39.01 -54.79 -67.78
C ASP A 214 -38.46 -53.94 -66.61
N THR A 215 -39.22 -52.96 -66.10
CA THR A 215 -38.77 -52.02 -65.05
C THR A 215 -39.51 -52.25 -63.74
N SER A 216 -38.80 -52.58 -62.67
CA SER A 216 -39.38 -52.81 -61.33
C SER A 216 -39.38 -51.56 -60.44
N SER A 217 -38.47 -50.62 -60.66
CA SER A 217 -38.27 -49.44 -59.80
C SER A 217 -37.49 -48.35 -60.54
N PHE A 218 -37.65 -47.11 -60.09
CA PHE A 218 -36.77 -45.99 -60.47
C PHE A 218 -35.99 -45.47 -59.27
N THR A 219 -34.76 -45.03 -59.54
CA THR A 219 -33.93 -44.30 -58.58
C THR A 219 -33.98 -42.82 -58.90
N PHE A 220 -34.31 -42.00 -57.90
CA PHE A 220 -34.34 -40.55 -57.99
C PHE A 220 -33.07 -40.02 -57.33
N ASP A 221 -32.19 -39.42 -58.13
CA ASP A 221 -30.94 -38.84 -57.66
C ASP A 221 -31.21 -37.59 -56.80
N ASN A 222 -30.40 -37.41 -55.75
CA ASN A 222 -30.39 -36.19 -54.94
C ASN A 222 -31.79 -35.79 -54.38
N SER A 223 -32.61 -36.79 -54.02
CA SER A 223 -33.97 -36.60 -53.52
C SER A 223 -34.19 -37.02 -52.06
N ALA A 224 -33.14 -37.55 -51.40
CA ALA A 224 -33.16 -37.96 -50.01
C ALA A 224 -32.23 -37.12 -49.13
N THR A 225 -32.69 -36.86 -47.91
CA THR A 225 -32.05 -35.99 -46.91
C THR A 225 -31.78 -36.75 -45.62
N VAL A 226 -30.59 -36.57 -45.06
CA VAL A 226 -30.30 -36.92 -43.66
C VAL A 226 -30.23 -35.62 -42.86
N GLU A 227 -31.23 -35.38 -42.03
CA GLU A 227 -31.24 -34.29 -41.06
C GLU A 227 -30.25 -34.56 -39.92
N LYS A 228 -29.70 -33.50 -39.33
CA LYS A 228 -28.75 -33.61 -38.22
C LYS A 228 -29.43 -34.11 -36.95
N ALA A 229 -28.71 -34.94 -36.19
CA ALA A 229 -29.15 -35.34 -34.84
C ALA A 229 -28.90 -34.22 -33.82
N ASP A 230 -29.67 -34.14 -32.74
CA ASP A 230 -29.44 -33.14 -31.69
C ASP A 230 -28.33 -33.59 -30.72
N LEU A 231 -27.33 -32.74 -30.51
CA LEU A 231 -26.33 -32.89 -29.45
C LEU A 231 -26.51 -31.80 -28.40
N THR A 232 -27.02 -32.14 -27.22
CA THR A 232 -27.22 -31.17 -26.14
C THR A 232 -25.97 -31.06 -25.27
N VAL A 233 -25.40 -29.86 -25.19
CA VAL A 233 -24.22 -29.55 -24.37
C VAL A 233 -24.65 -28.95 -23.03
N SER A 234 -24.18 -29.56 -21.94
CA SER A 234 -24.34 -29.06 -20.57
C SER A 234 -23.03 -28.43 -20.10
N ARG A 235 -23.12 -27.24 -19.50
CA ARG A 235 -21.97 -26.48 -18.97
C ARG A 235 -22.19 -26.08 -17.53
N LYS A 236 -21.15 -26.19 -16.71
CA LYS A 236 -21.09 -25.68 -15.34
C LYS A 236 -19.74 -25.01 -15.08
N GLY A 237 -19.61 -24.42 -13.89
CA GLY A 237 -18.40 -23.73 -13.46
C GLY A 237 -17.72 -24.35 -12.24
N ILE A 238 -16.63 -23.71 -11.82
CA ILE A 238 -15.84 -24.03 -10.62
C ILE A 238 -15.71 -22.80 -9.72
N GLU A 239 -15.87 -23.01 -8.42
CA GLU A 239 -15.58 -22.04 -7.36
C GLU A 239 -14.12 -22.19 -6.89
N THR A 240 -13.36 -21.11 -6.87
CA THR A 240 -12.00 -21.06 -6.32
C THR A 240 -11.74 -19.77 -5.53
N VAL A 241 -10.59 -19.72 -4.87
CA VAL A 241 -10.10 -18.53 -4.15
C VAL A 241 -8.95 -17.90 -4.92
N TYR A 242 -8.74 -16.60 -4.75
CA TYR A 242 -7.59 -15.88 -5.31
C TYR A 242 -6.27 -16.56 -4.90
N GLY A 243 -5.35 -16.67 -5.86
CA GLY A 243 -4.10 -17.43 -5.73
C GLY A 243 -4.22 -18.95 -5.85
N THR A 244 -5.42 -19.52 -6.05
CA THR A 244 -5.61 -20.97 -6.24
C THR A 244 -6.20 -21.30 -7.61
N VAL A 245 -5.41 -21.91 -8.49
CA VAL A 245 -5.89 -22.44 -9.78
C VAL A 245 -6.55 -23.81 -9.62
N LYS A 246 -7.79 -23.94 -10.09
CA LYS A 246 -8.51 -25.24 -10.20
C LYS A 246 -8.85 -25.51 -11.67
N LYS A 247 -8.33 -26.60 -12.22
CA LYS A 247 -8.61 -27.06 -13.59
C LYS A 247 -9.89 -27.90 -13.63
N ASP A 248 -10.47 -28.04 -14.81
CA ASP A 248 -11.65 -28.87 -15.07
C ASP A 248 -11.39 -30.33 -14.60
N PRO A 249 -12.22 -30.90 -13.69
CA PRO A 249 -12.11 -32.30 -13.28
C PRO A 249 -12.61 -33.30 -14.34
N GLY A 250 -13.03 -32.82 -15.52
CA GLY A 250 -13.52 -33.62 -16.65
C GLY A 250 -15.05 -33.64 -16.77
N ASP A 251 -15.74 -32.75 -16.07
CA ASP A 251 -17.21 -32.69 -16.05
C ASP A 251 -17.79 -31.26 -16.12
N MET A 252 -16.96 -30.22 -16.29
CA MET A 252 -17.46 -28.86 -16.50
C MET A 252 -18.24 -28.71 -17.80
N THR A 253 -17.86 -29.45 -18.84
CA THR A 253 -18.55 -29.52 -20.12
C THR A 253 -18.86 -30.97 -20.44
N THR A 254 -20.13 -31.29 -20.60
CA THR A 254 -20.60 -32.64 -20.97
C THR A 254 -21.64 -32.53 -22.08
N TYR A 255 -21.91 -33.63 -22.77
CA TYR A 255 -22.89 -33.67 -23.87
C TYR A 255 -23.65 -35.00 -23.85
N THR A 256 -24.79 -35.03 -24.52
CA THR A 256 -25.57 -36.27 -24.74
C THR A 256 -24.77 -37.29 -25.54
N THR A 257 -25.05 -38.58 -25.35
CA THR A 257 -24.37 -39.67 -26.07
C THR A 257 -24.48 -39.48 -27.58
N LEU A 258 -23.38 -39.74 -28.30
CA LEU A 258 -23.38 -39.77 -29.77
C LEU A 258 -24.24 -40.94 -30.29
N VAL A 259 -24.78 -40.79 -31.50
CA VAL A 259 -25.62 -41.76 -32.20
C VAL A 259 -24.87 -42.36 -33.40
N ASN A 260 -25.55 -43.09 -34.28
CA ASN A 260 -25.02 -43.65 -35.53
C ASN A 260 -23.74 -44.51 -35.39
N GLY A 261 -23.44 -45.04 -34.21
CA GLY A 261 -22.20 -45.80 -33.96
C GLY A 261 -20.92 -44.95 -33.94
N ASP A 262 -21.05 -43.63 -33.82
CA ASP A 262 -19.93 -42.69 -33.75
C ASP A 262 -18.95 -43.02 -32.61
N THR A 263 -17.66 -42.95 -32.91
CA THR A 263 -16.62 -43.01 -31.87
C THR A 263 -16.51 -41.64 -31.21
N ASN A 264 -16.58 -41.59 -29.87
CA ASN A 264 -16.38 -40.34 -29.16
C ASN A 264 -14.89 -39.93 -29.15
N ASP A 265 -14.52 -39.07 -30.09
CA ASP A 265 -13.21 -38.44 -30.22
C ASP A 265 -13.24 -36.94 -29.84
N ILE A 266 -14.33 -36.46 -29.23
CA ILE A 266 -14.54 -35.04 -28.94
C ILE A 266 -13.61 -34.60 -27.80
N VAL A 267 -12.61 -33.79 -28.15
CA VAL A 267 -11.70 -33.11 -27.24
C VAL A 267 -12.31 -31.78 -26.81
N ILE A 268 -12.46 -31.61 -25.49
CA ILE A 268 -12.90 -30.36 -24.86
C ILE A 268 -11.68 -29.50 -24.57
N ASP A 269 -11.61 -28.31 -25.16
CA ASP A 269 -10.58 -27.32 -24.84
C ASP A 269 -11.18 -26.18 -23.98
N ASN A 270 -10.71 -26.07 -22.74
CA ASN A 270 -11.09 -25.01 -21.81
C ASN A 270 -10.26 -23.72 -21.97
N GLY A 271 -9.18 -23.74 -22.77
CA GLY A 271 -8.27 -22.62 -22.96
C GLY A 271 -7.73 -22.05 -21.64
N ASN A 272 -7.81 -20.73 -21.48
CA ASN A 272 -7.46 -20.02 -20.24
C ASN A 272 -8.65 -19.78 -19.29
N TYR A 273 -9.72 -20.58 -19.41
CA TYR A 273 -10.90 -20.53 -18.55
C TYR A 273 -11.56 -19.14 -18.53
N GLY A 274 -11.66 -18.49 -19.71
CA GLY A 274 -12.25 -17.15 -19.83
C GLY A 274 -11.38 -16.03 -19.25
N THR A 275 -10.05 -16.16 -19.32
CA THR A 275 -9.07 -15.29 -18.64
C THR A 275 -9.08 -15.36 -17.11
N ALA A 276 -9.76 -16.33 -16.50
CA ALA A 276 -9.71 -16.57 -15.06
C ALA A 276 -8.29 -16.93 -14.58
N TYR A 277 -7.48 -17.55 -15.44
CA TYR A 277 -6.12 -17.96 -15.15
C TYR A 277 -5.13 -17.34 -16.14
N ASN A 278 -3.93 -17.03 -15.63
CA ASN A 278 -2.81 -16.48 -16.39
C ASN A 278 -1.52 -17.27 -16.09
N ASP A 279 -0.40 -16.84 -16.68
CA ASP A 279 0.93 -17.47 -16.55
C ASP A 279 0.87 -19.01 -16.69
N ASP A 280 0.47 -19.50 -17.87
CA ASP A 280 0.33 -20.93 -18.21
C ASP A 280 -0.52 -21.75 -17.22
N LEU A 281 -1.58 -21.12 -16.69
CA LEU A 281 -2.49 -21.68 -15.69
C LEU A 281 -1.80 -21.97 -14.35
N THR A 282 -0.83 -21.13 -13.95
CA THR A 282 -0.18 -21.19 -12.63
C THR A 282 -0.73 -20.16 -11.65
N LYS A 283 -1.40 -19.12 -12.14
CA LYS A 283 -1.95 -18.01 -11.34
C LYS A 283 -3.40 -17.72 -11.66
N THR A 284 -4.09 -17.10 -10.71
CA THR A 284 -5.43 -16.54 -10.89
C THR A 284 -5.35 -15.10 -11.41
N ASN A 285 -6.38 -14.70 -12.15
CA ASN A 285 -6.73 -13.29 -12.34
C ASN A 285 -7.35 -12.73 -11.04
N ASN A 286 -7.72 -11.46 -11.05
CA ASN A 286 -8.41 -10.78 -9.95
C ASN A 286 -9.72 -11.49 -9.56
N VAL A 287 -10.23 -11.16 -8.38
CA VAL A 287 -11.54 -11.63 -7.92
C VAL A 287 -12.65 -11.21 -8.88
N GLY A 288 -13.54 -12.15 -9.17
CA GLY A 288 -14.62 -11.97 -10.13
C GLY A 288 -15.10 -13.28 -10.73
N LYS A 289 -16.16 -13.18 -11.54
CA LYS A 289 -16.73 -14.30 -12.30
C LYS A 289 -16.30 -14.19 -13.77
N TYR A 290 -15.68 -15.24 -14.25
CA TYR A 290 -15.13 -15.35 -15.60
C TYR A 290 -15.93 -16.40 -16.38
N ASP A 291 -16.92 -15.95 -17.14
CA ASP A 291 -17.72 -16.80 -18.02
C ASP A 291 -16.98 -17.10 -19.33
N TYR A 292 -17.05 -18.35 -19.81
CA TYR A 292 -16.48 -18.77 -21.09
C TYR A 292 -17.27 -19.92 -21.71
N LYS A 293 -16.88 -20.32 -22.93
CA LYS A 293 -17.35 -21.57 -23.55
C LYS A 293 -16.12 -22.38 -23.93
N ALA A 294 -15.95 -23.55 -23.32
CA ALA A 294 -14.99 -24.54 -23.79
C ALA A 294 -15.34 -24.97 -25.23
N THR A 295 -14.34 -25.07 -26.09
CA THR A 295 -14.48 -25.49 -27.49
C THR A 295 -14.59 -27.00 -27.56
N LEU A 296 -15.50 -27.51 -28.40
CA LEU A 296 -15.61 -28.92 -28.73
C LEU A 296 -14.93 -29.12 -30.09
N ASN A 297 -13.88 -29.95 -30.14
CA ASN A 297 -13.16 -30.30 -31.37
C ASN A 297 -13.24 -31.81 -31.57
N SER A 298 -13.46 -32.29 -32.79
CA SER A 298 -13.44 -33.71 -33.16
C SER A 298 -12.39 -33.89 -34.25
N ALA A 299 -11.63 -35.00 -34.21
CA ALA A 299 -10.62 -35.30 -35.24
C ALA A 299 -11.23 -35.94 -36.50
N SER A 300 -12.45 -36.47 -36.37
CA SER A 300 -13.27 -37.06 -37.42
C SER A 300 -14.36 -36.13 -37.96
N ASP A 301 -14.37 -34.86 -37.53
CA ASP A 301 -15.40 -33.86 -37.84
C ASP A 301 -16.84 -34.30 -37.49
N VAL A 302 -17.00 -35.25 -36.55
CA VAL A 302 -18.27 -35.91 -36.21
C VAL A 302 -19.39 -34.92 -35.85
N LEU A 303 -19.00 -33.78 -35.26
CA LEU A 303 -19.89 -32.67 -34.89
C LEU A 303 -20.65 -32.06 -36.08
N TRP A 304 -20.16 -32.24 -37.31
CA TRP A 304 -20.87 -31.76 -38.51
C TRP A 304 -22.23 -32.43 -38.69
N ASN A 305 -22.38 -33.68 -38.24
CA ASN A 305 -23.62 -34.45 -38.29
C ASN A 305 -24.66 -34.05 -37.22
N TYR A 306 -24.34 -33.07 -36.36
CA TYR A 306 -25.19 -32.70 -35.21
C TYR A 306 -25.63 -31.22 -35.21
N ASN A 307 -26.83 -30.99 -34.69
CA ASN A 307 -27.30 -29.70 -34.22
C ASN A 307 -26.79 -29.49 -32.79
N ILE A 308 -25.85 -28.57 -32.60
CA ILE A 308 -25.26 -28.33 -31.28
C ILE A 308 -26.18 -27.43 -30.43
N ILE A 309 -26.90 -28.01 -29.48
CA ILE A 309 -27.78 -27.30 -28.55
C ILE A 309 -26.96 -26.90 -27.32
N ASP A 310 -26.30 -25.74 -27.39
CA ASP A 310 -25.42 -25.22 -26.33
C ASP A 310 -25.91 -23.87 -25.77
N LYS A 311 -26.79 -23.91 -24.77
CA LYS A 311 -27.39 -22.74 -24.12
C LYS A 311 -26.65 -22.27 -22.87
N GLY A 312 -25.68 -23.02 -22.37
CA GLY A 312 -24.96 -22.71 -21.13
C GLY A 312 -23.68 -21.89 -21.34
N THR A 313 -23.03 -21.52 -20.25
CA THR A 313 -21.64 -21.06 -20.19
C THR A 313 -20.89 -21.84 -19.12
N ASN A 314 -19.62 -22.12 -19.35
CA ASN A 314 -18.70 -22.49 -18.28
C ASN A 314 -18.35 -21.22 -17.50
N TYR A 315 -17.93 -21.36 -16.24
CA TYR A 315 -17.38 -20.24 -15.50
C TYR A 315 -16.29 -20.66 -14.51
N VAL A 316 -15.41 -19.74 -14.18
CA VAL A 316 -14.64 -19.79 -12.93
C VAL A 316 -15.04 -18.59 -12.10
N ASN A 317 -15.45 -18.83 -10.87
CA ASN A 317 -15.72 -17.77 -9.90
C ASN A 317 -14.55 -17.73 -8.91
N ILE A 318 -13.84 -16.61 -8.87
CA ILE A 318 -12.67 -16.38 -8.02
C ILE A 318 -13.13 -15.50 -6.87
N THR A 319 -13.13 -16.07 -5.66
CA THR A 319 -13.48 -15.37 -4.42
C THR A 319 -12.21 -14.84 -3.72
N PRO A 320 -12.31 -13.79 -2.85
CA PRO A 320 -11.12 -13.21 -2.25
C PRO A 320 -10.36 -14.16 -1.34
N TYR A 321 -9.04 -14.00 -1.29
CA TYR A 321 -8.19 -14.71 -0.33
C TYR A 321 -8.42 -14.18 1.08
N THR A 322 -8.81 -15.06 2.01
CA THR A 322 -9.01 -14.70 3.41
C THR A 322 -7.69 -14.76 4.17
N ILE A 323 -7.15 -13.59 4.51
CA ILE A 323 -5.93 -13.44 5.31
C ILE A 323 -6.18 -13.96 6.74
N THR A 324 -5.30 -14.85 7.18
CA THR A 324 -5.28 -15.43 8.53
C THR A 324 -4.46 -14.59 9.50
N GLU A 325 -4.57 -14.86 10.80
CA GLU A 325 -3.86 -14.07 11.82
C GLU A 325 -2.34 -14.26 11.74
N GLN A 326 -1.91 -15.49 11.46
CA GLN A 326 -0.51 -15.90 11.40
C GLN A 326 0.27 -15.24 10.24
N GLU A 327 -0.43 -14.70 9.24
CA GLU A 327 0.18 -14.06 8.07
C GLU A 327 0.41 -12.54 8.24
N VAL A 328 -0.08 -11.95 9.34
CA VAL A 328 0.01 -10.49 9.63
C VAL A 328 0.74 -10.20 10.94
N VAL A 329 0.66 -11.09 11.94
CA VAL A 329 1.37 -10.88 13.21
C VAL A 329 2.86 -11.17 13.06
N ASN A 330 3.69 -10.35 13.70
CA ASN A 330 5.13 -10.60 13.77
C ASN A 330 5.39 -11.88 14.58
N LEU A 331 5.82 -12.95 13.90
CA LEU A 331 6.10 -14.26 14.48
C LEU A 331 7.24 -14.24 15.53
N ASP A 332 8.06 -13.19 15.56
CA ASP A 332 9.10 -12.97 16.58
C ASP A 332 8.54 -12.44 17.93
N GLY A 333 7.24 -12.14 18.00
CA GLY A 333 6.58 -11.59 19.18
C GLY A 333 6.87 -10.11 19.41
N SER A 334 7.35 -9.37 18.41
CA SER A 334 7.41 -7.91 18.46
C SER A 334 6.01 -7.29 18.29
N PRO A 335 5.71 -6.16 18.96
CA PRO A 335 4.46 -5.43 18.74
C PRO A 335 4.41 -4.79 17.34
N LEU A 336 3.22 -4.80 16.73
CA LEU A 336 2.89 -4.05 15.52
C LEU A 336 2.85 -2.53 15.78
N TYR A 337 2.44 -2.12 16.98
CA TYR A 337 2.44 -0.71 17.40
C TYR A 337 3.07 -0.53 18.78
N THR A 338 3.98 0.42 18.91
CA THR A 338 4.56 0.84 20.19
C THR A 338 4.46 2.34 20.34
N THR A 339 4.12 2.81 21.54
CA THR A 339 4.19 4.23 21.88
C THR A 339 4.84 4.43 23.25
N LYS A 340 5.37 5.63 23.54
CA LYS A 340 5.77 6.03 24.90
C LYS A 340 4.54 6.46 25.73
N TYR A 341 4.59 6.20 27.04
CA TYR A 341 3.55 6.60 27.98
C TYR A 341 3.28 8.12 27.92
N GLY A 342 2.00 8.51 27.80
CA GLY A 342 1.61 9.91 27.63
C GLY A 342 1.90 10.53 26.26
N GLN A 343 2.31 9.74 25.27
CA GLN A 343 2.60 10.17 23.90
C GLN A 343 1.78 9.32 22.90
N LYS A 344 1.40 9.91 21.77
CA LYS A 344 0.84 9.19 20.62
C LYS A 344 1.87 9.19 19.50
N ASP A 345 2.63 8.12 19.38
CA ASP A 345 3.52 7.90 18.25
C ASP A 345 2.70 7.61 16.98
N ALA A 346 3.25 7.96 15.81
CA ALA A 346 2.57 7.79 14.54
C ALA A 346 2.31 6.30 14.26
N PHE A 347 1.14 5.98 13.68
CA PHE A 347 0.85 4.63 13.23
C PHE A 347 1.74 4.29 12.02
N GLY A 348 2.36 3.11 12.08
CA GLY A 348 3.11 2.53 10.97
C GLY A 348 2.27 1.57 10.14
N THR A 349 2.94 0.57 9.57
CA THR A 349 2.33 -0.50 8.78
C THR A 349 2.64 -1.86 9.41
N ALA A 350 1.68 -2.78 9.33
CA ALA A 350 1.95 -4.22 9.45
C ALA A 350 2.28 -4.77 8.05
N THR A 351 2.86 -5.96 7.94
CA THR A 351 3.16 -6.58 6.64
C THR A 351 2.42 -7.90 6.46
N PHE A 352 2.09 -8.21 5.21
CA PHE A 352 1.44 -9.46 4.81
C PHE A 352 2.10 -9.97 3.52
N THR A 353 2.37 -11.27 3.41
CA THR A 353 2.89 -11.85 2.16
C THR A 353 1.74 -12.36 1.31
N GLY A 354 1.51 -11.71 0.18
CA GLY A 354 0.47 -12.05 -0.78
C GLY A 354 0.65 -13.43 -1.41
N VAL A 355 -0.48 -14.02 -1.78
CA VAL A 355 -0.52 -15.23 -2.60
C VAL A 355 -0.34 -14.85 -4.09
N ASN A 356 -0.51 -15.81 -5.01
CA ASN A 356 -0.51 -15.56 -6.46
C ASN A 356 0.80 -14.98 -7.06
N GLY A 357 1.84 -14.78 -6.25
CA GLY A 357 3.10 -14.14 -6.64
C GLY A 357 3.15 -12.62 -6.38
N ASP A 358 2.22 -12.07 -5.62
CA ASP A 358 2.06 -10.62 -5.42
C ASP A 358 3.15 -9.96 -4.55
N GLY A 359 3.99 -10.76 -3.87
CA GLY A 359 5.05 -10.25 -2.98
C GLY A 359 4.54 -9.82 -1.61
N THR A 360 5.24 -8.90 -0.94
CA THR A 360 4.85 -8.40 0.40
C THR A 360 4.09 -7.09 0.29
N TYR A 361 2.93 -7.02 0.94
CA TYR A 361 2.09 -5.83 1.07
C TYR A 361 2.24 -5.20 2.46
N GLU A 362 2.06 -3.88 2.50
CA GLU A 362 1.91 -3.10 3.72
C GLU A 362 0.42 -2.86 4.04
N LEU A 363 0.05 -3.11 5.29
CA LEU A 363 -1.29 -2.90 5.84
C LEU A 363 -1.26 -1.72 6.81
N ALA A 364 -2.09 -0.70 6.57
CA ALA A 364 -2.08 0.50 7.41
C ALA A 364 -2.61 0.18 8.81
N ILE A 365 -1.85 0.54 9.86
CA ILE A 365 -2.37 0.56 11.22
C ILE A 365 -3.27 1.80 11.36
N THR A 366 -4.52 1.61 11.75
CA THR A 366 -5.51 2.70 11.84
C THR A 366 -5.93 3.03 13.26
N ASP A 367 -5.78 2.10 14.19
CA ASP A 367 -6.15 2.28 15.61
C ASP A 367 -5.38 1.33 16.53
N SER A 368 -5.35 1.63 17.83
CA SER A 368 -4.81 0.73 18.87
C SER A 368 -5.39 1.01 20.25
N SER A 369 -5.74 -0.05 20.99
CA SER A 369 -6.25 0.05 22.37
C SER A 369 -5.18 0.45 23.40
N ALA A 370 -3.91 0.60 22.98
CA ALA A 370 -2.83 1.21 23.76
C ALA A 370 -3.05 2.72 23.98
N LEU A 371 -3.82 3.37 23.09
CA LEU A 371 -4.21 4.76 23.21
C LEU A 371 -5.46 4.89 24.10
N ALA A 372 -5.55 6.00 24.83
CA ALA A 372 -6.73 6.31 25.62
C ALA A 372 -7.86 6.86 24.73
N THR A 373 -9.10 6.52 25.07
CA THR A 373 -10.28 7.03 24.37
C THR A 373 -10.35 8.56 24.44
N ALA A 374 -10.72 9.20 23.33
CA ALA A 374 -10.82 10.66 23.24
C ALA A 374 -11.70 11.23 24.36
N GLY A 375 -11.16 12.20 25.12
CA GLY A 375 -11.84 12.84 26.25
C GLY A 375 -11.52 12.22 27.63
N ALA A 376 -10.76 11.13 27.72
CA ALA A 376 -10.42 10.48 28.99
C ALA A 376 -9.39 11.25 29.87
N GLY A 377 -8.91 12.42 29.44
CA GLY A 377 -7.84 13.18 30.11
C GLY A 377 -6.43 12.59 29.99
N LYS A 378 -6.33 11.37 29.45
CA LYS A 378 -5.08 10.64 29.15
C LYS A 378 -4.85 10.54 27.65
N VAL A 379 -3.61 10.24 27.25
CA VAL A 379 -3.16 9.96 25.87
C VAL A 379 -2.99 8.45 25.65
N THR A 380 -2.44 7.73 26.64
CA THR A 380 -2.18 6.29 26.59
C THR A 380 -2.75 5.57 27.80
N GLN A 381 -2.90 4.25 27.67
CA GLN A 381 -3.02 3.34 28.80
C GLN A 381 -1.69 3.25 29.60
N ASP A 382 -1.70 2.46 30.67
CA ASP A 382 -0.50 2.13 31.46
C ASP A 382 0.59 1.41 30.64
N VAL A 383 1.81 1.35 31.18
CA VAL A 383 2.92 0.61 30.58
C VAL A 383 2.62 -0.88 30.54
N GLY A 384 2.88 -1.50 29.39
CA GLY A 384 2.71 -2.93 29.18
C GLY A 384 3.18 -3.37 27.80
N LYS A 385 3.77 -4.57 27.74
CA LYS A 385 4.27 -5.17 26.50
C LYS A 385 3.29 -6.22 25.99
N ASN A 386 2.82 -6.08 24.74
CA ASN A 386 1.94 -7.02 24.06
C ASN A 386 0.69 -7.38 24.88
N ILE A 387 0.04 -6.36 25.44
CA ILE A 387 -1.23 -6.48 26.19
C ILE A 387 -2.37 -5.64 25.60
N TYR A 388 -2.05 -4.82 24.58
CA TYR A 388 -2.98 -3.97 23.86
C TYR A 388 -3.11 -4.44 22.42
N ASP A 389 -4.12 -3.97 21.72
CA ASP A 389 -4.53 -4.49 20.42
C ASP A 389 -4.21 -3.48 19.31
N THR A 390 -4.09 -3.97 18.08
CA THR A 390 -3.83 -3.13 16.90
C THR A 390 -4.87 -3.41 15.84
N THR A 391 -5.51 -2.36 15.32
CA THR A 391 -6.42 -2.49 14.17
C THR A 391 -5.69 -2.11 12.90
N VAL A 392 -5.62 -3.06 11.97
CA VAL A 392 -5.04 -2.87 10.64
C VAL A 392 -6.14 -2.83 9.58
N LYS A 393 -5.88 -2.15 8.47
CA LYS A 393 -6.78 -2.02 7.33
C LYS A 393 -6.06 -2.35 6.02
N LEU A 394 -6.76 -3.06 5.14
CA LEU A 394 -6.31 -3.31 3.77
C LEU A 394 -6.26 -1.99 2.98
N SER A 395 -5.25 -1.86 2.11
CA SER A 395 -5.20 -0.74 1.17
C SER A 395 -6.27 -0.90 0.08
N GLU A 396 -6.70 0.21 -0.54
CA GLU A 396 -7.69 0.17 -1.62
C GLU A 396 -7.21 -0.65 -2.84
N ALA A 397 -5.90 -0.74 -3.06
CA ALA A 397 -5.31 -1.54 -4.13
C ALA A 397 -5.41 -3.06 -3.89
N MET A 398 -5.52 -3.50 -2.63
CA MET A 398 -5.72 -4.90 -2.26
C MET A 398 -7.21 -5.27 -2.13
N ASN A 399 -8.06 -4.26 -1.90
CA ASN A 399 -9.47 -4.42 -1.64
C ASN A 399 -10.21 -4.97 -2.87
N GLY A 400 -10.59 -6.24 -2.79
CA GLY A 400 -11.14 -7.01 -3.91
C GLY A 400 -10.51 -8.39 -3.99
N ASN A 401 -9.18 -8.48 -4.07
CA ASN A 401 -8.45 -9.76 -4.13
C ASN A 401 -8.24 -10.38 -2.75
N TYR A 402 -8.12 -9.53 -1.72
CA TYR A 402 -7.86 -9.94 -0.34
C TYR A 402 -8.96 -9.44 0.60
N GLN A 403 -9.22 -10.21 1.65
CA GLN A 403 -10.16 -9.90 2.74
C GLN A 403 -9.64 -10.47 4.06
N PHE A 404 -10.14 -9.97 5.19
CA PHE A 404 -10.13 -10.72 6.45
C PHE A 404 -11.37 -11.62 6.56
N ALA A 405 -11.52 -12.32 7.68
CA ALA A 405 -12.71 -13.12 7.99
C ALA A 405 -14.01 -12.32 7.75
N ASP A 406 -15.06 -13.03 7.32
CA ASP A 406 -16.40 -12.49 7.02
C ASP A 406 -16.44 -11.36 5.98
N GLY A 407 -15.40 -11.23 5.14
CA GLY A 407 -15.31 -10.21 4.10
C GLY A 407 -14.88 -8.82 4.60
N ALA A 408 -14.35 -8.74 5.82
CA ALA A 408 -13.93 -7.48 6.41
C ALA A 408 -12.66 -6.92 5.73
N THR A 409 -12.59 -5.59 5.57
CA THR A 409 -11.41 -4.88 5.04
C THR A 409 -10.50 -4.32 6.14
N SER A 410 -10.86 -4.53 7.40
CA SER A 410 -10.06 -4.21 8.59
C SER A 410 -10.25 -5.28 9.66
N LYS A 411 -9.21 -5.55 10.44
CA LYS A 411 -9.26 -6.49 11.56
C LYS A 411 -8.45 -5.96 12.74
N THR A 412 -8.98 -6.16 13.95
CA THR A 412 -8.25 -5.95 15.20
C THR A 412 -7.53 -7.23 15.59
N PHE A 413 -6.25 -7.08 15.93
CA PHE A 413 -5.35 -8.14 16.35
C PHE A 413 -5.05 -7.98 17.83
N GLU A 414 -5.48 -8.95 18.64
CA GLU A 414 -5.28 -8.90 20.08
C GLU A 414 -3.80 -8.90 20.47
N LYS A 415 -3.44 -8.16 21.53
CA LYS A 415 -2.11 -8.23 22.18
C LYS A 415 -0.91 -7.90 21.26
N THR A 416 -1.13 -7.18 20.18
CA THR A 416 -0.09 -6.75 19.22
C THR A 416 0.47 -5.34 19.47
N ALA A 417 0.04 -4.64 20.50
CA ALA A 417 0.52 -3.30 20.84
C ALA A 417 1.13 -3.20 22.25
N SER A 418 2.03 -2.22 22.41
CA SER A 418 2.79 -1.97 23.64
C SER A 418 2.86 -0.48 24.01
N VAL A 419 2.84 -0.20 25.31
CA VAL A 419 3.18 1.13 25.87
C VAL A 419 4.48 1.00 26.65
N THR A 420 5.45 1.85 26.34
CA THR A 420 6.78 1.88 26.98
C THR A 420 6.87 3.01 28.01
N PRO A 421 7.71 2.90 29.06
CA PRO A 421 7.82 3.95 30.07
C PRO A 421 8.19 5.33 29.53
N ALA A 422 7.63 6.37 30.13
CA ALA A 422 8.13 7.74 29.98
C ALA A 422 9.34 7.97 30.89
N GLU A 423 10.13 9.00 30.63
CA GLU A 423 11.24 9.40 31.51
C GLU A 423 10.73 10.42 32.54
N LEU A 424 11.08 10.22 33.81
CA LEU A 424 10.82 11.15 34.92
C LEU A 424 12.14 11.44 35.64
N THR A 425 12.49 12.71 35.79
CA THR A 425 13.73 13.12 36.46
C THR A 425 13.43 13.77 37.81
N ILE A 426 14.04 13.26 38.88
CA ILE A 426 14.04 13.90 40.21
C ILE A 426 15.14 14.95 40.23
N LYS A 427 14.83 16.14 40.75
CA LYS A 427 15.81 17.19 41.07
C LYS A 427 15.78 17.42 42.57
N THR A 428 16.90 17.21 43.23
CA THR A 428 17.10 17.39 44.67
C THR A 428 18.13 18.48 44.88
N LYS A 429 17.98 19.28 45.93
CA LYS A 429 18.92 20.36 46.24
C LYS A 429 19.98 19.90 47.23
N ASP A 430 21.20 20.34 47.00
CA ASP A 430 22.29 20.22 47.97
C ASP A 430 21.96 20.97 49.26
N VAL A 431 22.58 20.53 50.36
CA VAL A 431 22.39 21.09 51.71
C VAL A 431 23.74 21.51 52.27
N GLU A 432 23.91 22.80 52.51
CA GLU A 432 25.05 23.31 53.29
C GLU A 432 24.60 23.62 54.72
N THR A 433 25.28 23.02 55.70
CA THR A 433 25.01 23.21 57.12
C THR A 433 26.28 23.18 57.95
N GLU A 434 26.22 23.66 59.19
CA GLU A 434 27.32 23.55 60.17
C GLU A 434 27.13 22.30 61.04
N TYR A 435 28.21 21.81 61.64
CA TYR A 435 28.14 20.76 62.66
C TYR A 435 27.23 21.19 63.84
N GLY A 436 26.39 20.27 64.32
CA GLY A 436 25.36 20.57 65.31
C GLY A 436 23.98 20.89 64.72
N THR A 437 23.92 21.38 63.48
CA THR A 437 22.68 21.89 62.86
C THR A 437 22.21 20.99 61.72
N VAL A 438 21.07 20.32 61.88
CA VAL A 438 20.42 19.54 60.80
C VAL A 438 19.55 20.45 59.94
N LYS A 439 19.72 20.38 58.61
CA LYS A 439 18.85 21.06 57.62
C LYS A 439 18.24 20.02 56.68
N MET A 440 16.99 20.22 56.28
CA MET A 440 16.29 19.30 55.38
C MET A 440 16.24 19.87 53.97
N THR A 441 16.32 19.01 52.96
CA THR A 441 16.17 19.41 51.55
C THR A 441 14.73 19.27 51.04
N THR A 442 14.47 19.75 49.83
CA THR A 442 13.26 19.46 49.06
C THR A 442 13.62 19.00 47.65
N SER A 443 12.73 18.20 47.07
CA SER A 443 12.85 17.70 45.70
C SER A 443 11.62 18.04 44.88
N GLU A 444 11.82 18.14 43.58
CA GLU A 444 10.80 18.27 42.56
C GLU A 444 11.02 17.22 41.46
N VAL A 445 10.01 17.01 40.62
CA VAL A 445 10.10 16.12 39.46
C VAL A 445 9.84 16.87 38.17
N ASP A 446 10.51 16.45 37.12
CA ASP A 446 10.37 16.96 35.76
C ASP A 446 10.05 15.81 34.80
N GLY A 447 9.21 16.06 33.80
CA GLY A 447 8.80 15.06 32.81
C GLY A 447 7.45 14.34 33.05
N LEU A 448 6.59 14.79 33.96
CA LEU A 448 5.22 14.26 34.08
C LEU A 448 4.42 14.45 32.78
N ARG A 449 3.68 13.41 32.38
CA ARG A 449 2.89 13.34 31.13
C ARG A 449 1.54 12.67 31.39
N ASN A 450 0.81 12.34 30.33
CA ASN A 450 -0.44 11.59 30.37
C ASN A 450 -1.58 12.15 31.25
N GLY A 451 -1.50 13.41 31.69
CA GLY A 451 -2.44 14.02 32.63
C GLY A 451 -2.10 13.77 34.12
N ASP A 452 -0.94 13.19 34.42
CA ASP A 452 -0.49 12.96 35.80
C ASP A 452 -0.13 14.28 36.50
N LEU A 453 -0.45 14.38 37.79
CA LEU A 453 -0.21 15.54 38.64
C LEU A 453 0.81 15.23 39.73
N PRO A 454 1.58 16.23 40.21
CA PRO A 454 2.60 16.04 41.25
C PRO A 454 1.96 15.94 42.65
N THR A 455 1.13 14.91 42.86
CA THR A 455 0.36 14.69 44.10
C THR A 455 0.54 13.26 44.60
N GLY A 456 0.63 13.08 45.93
CA GLY A 456 0.83 11.77 46.54
C GLY A 456 2.28 11.24 46.47
N PHE A 457 3.24 12.09 46.10
CA PHE A 457 4.66 11.73 46.10
C PHE A 457 5.24 11.65 47.50
N ILE A 458 6.04 10.61 47.71
CA ILE A 458 6.89 10.41 48.88
C ILE A 458 8.33 10.42 48.35
N TYR A 459 9.08 11.46 48.74
CA TYR A 459 10.53 11.53 48.52
C TYR A 459 11.22 10.94 49.74
N ASP A 460 11.96 9.86 49.53
CA ASP A 460 12.79 9.22 50.56
C ASP A 460 14.26 9.62 50.35
N TYR A 461 14.80 10.35 51.33
CA TYR A 461 16.19 10.79 51.40
C TYR A 461 17.07 9.86 52.25
N GLY A 462 16.48 8.80 52.82
CA GLY A 462 17.11 7.96 53.83
C GLY A 462 17.72 8.77 54.97
N ASN A 463 19.01 8.54 55.21
CA ASN A 463 19.83 9.27 56.18
C ASN A 463 20.81 10.26 55.52
N TYR A 464 20.45 10.78 54.33
CA TYR A 464 21.28 11.73 53.57
C TYR A 464 22.72 11.20 53.35
N GLY A 465 22.85 9.95 52.90
CA GLY A 465 24.16 9.34 52.64
C GLY A 465 24.99 9.07 53.90
N GLY A 466 24.40 9.19 55.08
CA GLY A 466 25.09 9.14 56.37
C GLY A 466 25.47 10.51 56.92
N ALA A 467 25.07 11.61 56.30
CA ALA A 467 25.27 12.96 56.83
C ALA A 467 24.56 13.18 58.18
N TYR A 468 23.43 12.49 58.39
CA TYR A 468 22.64 12.63 59.61
C TYR A 468 22.46 11.32 60.37
N LEU A 469 22.49 11.42 61.70
CA LEU A 469 22.44 10.33 62.66
C LEU A 469 21.16 10.40 63.50
N ASP A 470 20.91 9.37 64.32
CA ASP A 470 19.80 9.30 65.29
C ASP A 470 18.43 9.66 64.70
N GLY A 471 18.10 9.11 63.53
CA GLY A 471 16.82 9.37 62.83
C GLY A 471 16.74 10.77 62.22
N ASN A 472 17.85 11.27 61.67
CA ASN A 472 18.02 12.61 61.12
C ASN A 472 17.81 13.72 62.16
N THR A 473 18.30 13.52 63.39
CA THR A 473 18.23 14.51 64.48
C THR A 473 19.60 15.09 64.88
N LYS A 474 20.70 14.51 64.41
CA LYS A 474 22.06 15.01 64.60
C LYS A 474 22.87 15.00 63.30
N THR A 475 23.87 15.87 63.20
CA THR A 475 24.92 15.83 62.19
C THR A 475 25.93 14.72 62.48
N ASN A 476 26.44 14.11 61.43
CA ASN A 476 27.70 13.36 61.46
C ASN A 476 28.89 14.34 61.38
N ASP A 477 30.12 13.82 61.40
CA ASP A 477 31.35 14.61 61.35
C ASP A 477 31.45 15.54 60.12
N VAL A 478 32.29 16.55 60.21
CA VAL A 478 32.56 17.54 59.13
C VAL A 478 33.07 16.82 57.87
N ASN A 479 32.24 16.77 56.84
CA ASN A 479 32.55 16.18 55.53
C ASN A 479 31.47 16.55 54.50
N THR A 480 31.67 16.16 53.24
CA THR A 480 30.63 16.09 52.21
C THR A 480 30.10 14.66 52.08
N TYR A 481 28.78 14.51 52.10
CA TYR A 481 28.07 13.23 52.01
C TYR A 481 27.15 13.22 50.78
N HIS A 482 27.44 12.33 49.83
CA HIS A 482 26.61 12.13 48.64
C HIS A 482 25.39 11.26 48.95
N PHE A 483 24.20 11.63 48.46
CA PHE A 483 22.97 10.85 48.65
C PHE A 483 22.04 10.90 47.43
N GLY A 484 21.30 9.81 47.21
CA GLY A 484 20.27 9.71 46.18
C GLY A 484 18.87 9.72 46.79
N THR A 485 17.91 10.34 46.10
CA THR A 485 16.50 10.44 46.49
C THR A 485 15.65 9.41 45.77
N MET A 486 14.93 8.56 46.51
CA MET A 486 13.95 7.63 45.93
C MET A 486 12.54 8.25 45.91
N LEU A 487 11.79 8.01 44.84
CA LEU A 487 10.42 8.51 44.66
C LEU A 487 9.41 7.37 44.68
N SER A 488 8.36 7.51 45.50
CA SER A 488 7.28 6.52 45.61
C SER A 488 5.92 7.18 45.95
N GLY A 489 4.91 6.36 46.29
CA GLY A 489 3.60 6.80 46.77
C GLY A 489 2.48 6.81 45.71
N ALA A 490 2.75 7.34 44.52
CA ALA A 490 1.74 7.44 43.45
C ALA A 490 1.76 6.20 42.50
N GLU A 491 0.61 5.56 42.29
CA GLU A 491 0.51 4.33 41.48
C GLU A 491 0.96 4.48 40.02
N PHE A 492 0.80 5.67 39.43
CA PHE A 492 1.21 5.93 38.04
C PHE A 492 2.73 5.92 37.84
N LEU A 493 3.53 5.99 38.91
CA LEU A 493 5.00 5.96 38.82
C LEU A 493 5.54 4.66 38.19
N LYS A 494 4.78 3.56 38.25
CA LYS A 494 5.08 2.31 37.51
C LYS A 494 5.19 2.51 35.99
N ASN A 495 4.65 3.60 35.46
CA ASN A 495 4.66 3.94 34.04
C ASN A 495 5.87 4.80 33.63
N TYR A 496 6.79 5.08 34.56
CA TYR A 496 7.97 5.92 34.33
C TYR A 496 9.27 5.17 34.64
N THR A 497 10.30 5.43 33.84
CA THR A 497 11.70 5.21 34.20
C THR A 497 12.17 6.44 34.97
N ILE A 498 12.41 6.27 36.27
CA ILE A 498 12.79 7.36 37.18
C ILE A 498 14.32 7.46 37.25
N THR A 499 14.85 8.67 37.11
CA THR A 499 16.29 8.98 37.15
C THR A 499 16.57 10.27 37.92
N GLY A 500 17.84 10.55 38.24
CA GLY A 500 18.24 11.73 39.01
C GLY A 500 17.96 11.58 40.51
N GLY A 501 17.89 12.71 41.23
CA GLY A 501 17.70 12.76 42.68
C GLY A 501 18.98 12.67 43.51
N GLU A 502 20.15 12.62 42.87
CA GLU A 502 21.46 12.74 43.52
C GLU A 502 21.69 14.18 44.00
N ALA A 503 22.20 14.35 45.21
CA ALA A 503 22.56 15.63 45.84
C ALA A 503 23.57 15.41 46.98
N ASP A 504 24.15 16.51 47.48
CA ASP A 504 25.19 16.49 48.51
C ASP A 504 24.73 17.17 49.80
N VAL A 505 25.15 16.63 50.95
CA VAL A 505 25.14 17.38 52.23
C VAL A 505 26.57 17.73 52.60
N LYS A 506 26.88 19.02 52.64
CA LYS A 506 28.15 19.57 53.13
C LYS A 506 27.96 20.04 54.57
N ILE A 507 28.71 19.42 55.48
CA ILE A 507 28.75 19.77 56.90
C ILE A 507 30.06 20.53 57.14
N ASP A 508 29.97 21.85 57.29
CA ASP A 508 31.10 22.71 57.63
C ASP A 508 31.38 22.70 59.15
N PRO A 509 32.61 22.98 59.59
CA PRO A 509 32.94 23.09 61.01
C PRO A 509 32.11 24.17 61.70
N LYS A 510 31.61 23.90 62.90
CA LYS A 510 30.92 24.91 63.72
C LYS A 510 31.93 25.86 64.35
N ASP A 511 31.71 27.16 64.25
CA ASP A 511 32.57 28.15 64.91
C ASP A 511 32.38 28.14 66.44
N VAL A 512 33.51 28.13 67.15
CA VAL A 512 33.60 28.22 68.61
C VAL A 512 34.52 29.38 68.93
N THR A 513 33.96 30.44 69.53
CA THR A 513 34.68 31.70 69.77
C THR A 513 34.80 31.98 71.26
N PHE A 514 36.02 32.18 71.75
CA PHE A 514 36.25 32.41 73.17
C PHE A 514 37.43 33.35 73.43
N PHE A 515 37.42 34.05 74.55
CA PHE A 515 38.54 34.89 74.99
C PHE A 515 39.12 34.36 76.30
N VAL A 516 40.46 34.27 76.38
CA VAL A 516 41.19 33.77 77.56
C VAL A 516 41.92 34.91 78.25
N SER A 517 41.51 35.27 79.46
CA SER A 517 42.22 36.26 80.29
C SER A 517 43.03 35.58 81.39
N GLY A 518 44.33 35.87 81.46
CA GLY A 518 45.24 35.37 82.50
C GLY A 518 45.66 36.46 83.48
N THR A 519 45.70 36.17 84.79
CA THR A 519 46.24 37.09 85.81
C THR A 519 47.16 36.37 86.79
N GLY A 520 48.25 37.02 87.20
CA GLY A 520 49.26 36.46 88.11
C GLY A 520 50.30 37.48 88.56
N ASN A 521 51.34 37.04 89.28
CA ASN A 521 52.48 37.88 89.67
C ASN A 521 53.73 37.58 88.81
N THR A 522 53.77 36.40 88.22
CA THR A 522 54.82 35.82 87.37
C THR A 522 54.17 34.98 86.26
N LEU A 523 54.94 34.55 85.27
CA LEU A 523 54.43 33.62 84.24
C LEU A 523 54.13 32.20 84.77
N THR A 524 54.54 31.88 86.01
CA THR A 524 54.37 30.56 86.63
C THR A 524 53.17 30.46 87.60
N ASP A 525 52.50 31.57 87.93
CA ASP A 525 51.32 31.61 88.80
C ASP A 525 50.10 32.27 88.12
N VAL A 526 50.01 32.16 86.79
CA VAL A 526 48.88 32.68 86.01
C VAL A 526 47.63 31.82 86.23
N THR A 527 46.55 32.44 86.68
CA THR A 527 45.20 31.86 86.67
C THR A 527 44.46 32.34 85.43
N TYR A 528 43.93 31.40 84.64
CA TYR A 528 43.18 31.67 83.40
C TYR A 528 41.67 31.61 83.64
N THR A 529 40.93 32.48 82.96
CA THR A 529 39.47 32.45 82.85
C THR A 529 39.06 32.61 81.39
N VAL A 530 37.97 31.95 81.01
CA VAL A 530 37.50 31.85 79.61
C VAL A 530 36.08 32.38 79.51
N ASP A 531 35.80 33.22 78.51
CA ASP A 531 34.46 33.79 78.26
C ASP A 531 34.26 34.06 76.75
N PRO A 532 33.12 33.64 76.14
CA PRO A 532 32.17 32.68 76.66
C PRO A 532 32.79 31.29 76.87
N ASP A 533 32.15 30.49 77.71
CA ASP A 533 32.50 29.08 77.94
C ASP A 533 32.53 28.29 76.61
N ILE A 534 33.50 27.39 76.48
CA ILE A 534 33.76 26.65 75.25
C ILE A 534 32.73 25.53 75.10
N ASP A 535 32.51 24.74 76.15
CA ASP A 535 31.57 23.61 76.13
C ASP A 535 30.14 24.07 75.85
N ALA A 536 29.74 25.23 76.39
CA ALA A 536 28.44 25.85 76.13
C ALA A 536 28.19 26.18 74.64
N GLN A 537 29.23 26.24 73.81
CA GLN A 537 29.14 26.46 72.37
C GLN A 537 29.19 25.17 71.55
N LEU A 538 29.69 24.06 72.12
CA LEU A 538 29.79 22.78 71.41
C LEU A 538 28.40 22.21 71.11
N ALA A 539 28.31 21.42 70.04
CA ALA A 539 27.10 20.69 69.71
C ALA A 539 26.87 19.54 70.70
N TYR A 540 25.61 19.10 70.81
CA TYR A 540 25.20 17.85 71.48
C TYR A 540 25.62 17.65 72.95
N GLY A 541 26.11 18.70 73.63
CA GLY A 541 26.62 18.61 75.00
C GLY A 541 28.02 17.96 75.08
N GLU A 542 28.79 18.09 74.01
CA GLU A 542 30.21 17.69 73.96
C GLU A 542 31.07 18.55 74.90
N HIS A 543 32.27 18.07 75.19
CA HIS A 543 33.25 18.69 76.07
C HIS A 543 34.61 18.68 75.39
N VAL A 544 35.44 19.69 75.64
CA VAL A 544 36.81 19.76 75.12
C VAL A 544 37.85 20.08 76.21
N ASP A 545 38.93 19.31 76.26
CA ASP A 545 40.04 19.54 77.17
C ASP A 545 40.86 20.74 76.64
N ALA A 546 40.63 21.93 77.21
CA ALA A 546 41.28 23.18 76.80
C ALA A 546 42.31 23.68 77.84
N ASP A 547 43.58 23.72 77.46
CA ASP A 547 44.71 24.17 78.28
C ASP A 547 45.32 25.48 77.74
N TYR A 548 45.90 26.29 78.62
CA TYR A 548 46.43 27.62 78.26
C TYR A 548 47.86 27.83 78.75
N THR A 549 48.70 28.39 77.88
CA THR A 549 50.10 28.69 78.18
C THR A 549 50.47 30.12 77.76
N PRO A 550 51.49 30.76 78.35
CA PRO A 550 51.96 32.06 77.92
C PRO A 550 52.55 32.01 76.51
N GLY A 551 52.06 32.91 75.65
CA GLY A 551 52.60 33.16 74.32
C GLY A 551 53.67 34.25 74.32
N ASN A 552 53.74 34.98 73.21
CA ASN A 552 54.70 36.06 73.00
C ASN A 552 54.55 37.18 74.04
N ASP A 553 55.68 37.80 74.43
CA ASP A 553 55.71 39.03 75.23
C ASP A 553 55.13 40.21 74.41
N LEU A 554 54.16 40.92 75.00
CA LEU A 554 53.49 42.08 74.40
C LEU A 554 53.92 43.40 75.08
N GLY A 555 54.81 43.34 76.07
CA GLY A 555 55.32 44.48 76.83
C GLY A 555 54.42 44.90 77.99
N SER A 556 54.92 45.80 78.84
CA SER A 556 54.17 46.37 79.97
C SER A 556 53.52 45.35 80.92
N ASN A 557 54.22 44.25 81.22
CA ASN A 557 53.72 43.09 81.98
C ASN A 557 52.56 42.32 81.32
N GLN A 558 52.39 42.44 80.00
CA GLN A 558 51.38 41.70 79.24
C GLN A 558 51.99 40.68 78.28
N TYR A 559 51.31 39.55 78.11
CA TYR A 559 51.72 38.45 77.24
C TYR A 559 50.50 37.89 76.50
N GLY A 560 50.70 37.36 75.30
CA GLY A 560 49.66 36.60 74.59
C GLY A 560 49.35 35.28 75.29
N VAL A 561 48.29 34.61 74.85
CA VAL A 561 47.95 33.23 75.25
C VAL A 561 48.11 32.31 74.05
N VAL A 562 48.64 31.10 74.26
CA VAL A 562 48.54 29.99 73.31
C VAL A 562 47.55 28.97 73.88
N ALA A 563 46.40 28.85 73.23
CA ALA A 563 45.40 27.84 73.55
C ALA A 563 45.81 26.47 72.97
N HIS A 564 45.64 25.44 73.78
CA HIS A 564 45.84 24.04 73.40
C HIS A 564 44.49 23.33 73.50
N ILE A 565 44.02 22.78 72.38
CA ILE A 565 42.78 22.01 72.31
C ILE A 565 43.16 20.53 72.26
N ASN A 566 42.67 19.74 73.23
CA ASN A 566 43.03 18.35 73.46
C ASN A 566 44.57 18.13 73.45
N GLY A 567 45.29 19.04 74.10
CA GLY A 567 46.76 19.04 74.20
C GLY A 567 47.52 19.50 72.95
N THR A 568 46.85 19.91 71.87
CA THR A 568 47.49 20.41 70.64
C THR A 568 47.37 21.94 70.54
N PRO A 569 48.46 22.70 70.35
CA PRO A 569 48.38 24.15 70.18
C PRO A 569 47.65 24.52 68.90
N ILE A 570 46.78 25.53 68.98
CA ILE A 570 46.00 26.05 67.85
C ILE A 570 46.26 27.54 67.61
N VAL A 571 45.99 28.02 66.39
CA VAL A 571 45.80 29.43 66.05
C VAL A 571 44.35 29.72 65.66
N THR A 572 43.94 30.98 65.73
CA THR A 572 42.58 31.41 65.38
C THR A 572 42.24 31.09 63.93
N GLY A 573 41.14 30.37 63.73
CA GLY A 573 40.67 29.87 62.45
C GLY A 573 41.01 28.40 62.18
N ASP A 574 41.82 27.76 63.03
CA ASP A 574 42.12 26.33 62.93
C ASP A 574 40.88 25.46 63.17
N VAL A 575 40.82 24.33 62.47
CA VAL A 575 39.78 23.30 62.63
C VAL A 575 40.37 22.13 63.40
N ALA A 576 39.75 21.77 64.53
CA ALA A 576 40.10 20.60 65.31
C ALA A 576 38.84 19.76 65.59
N GLY A 577 38.81 18.54 65.05
CA GLY A 577 37.58 17.76 64.98
C GLY A 577 36.51 18.47 64.14
N ASN A 578 35.31 18.60 64.69
CA ASN A 578 34.15 19.18 64.00
C ASN A 578 33.98 20.70 64.20
N TYR A 579 34.96 21.36 64.83
CA TYR A 579 34.85 22.75 65.26
C TYR A 579 35.99 23.60 64.70
N ARG A 580 35.67 24.85 64.35
CA ARG A 580 36.65 25.90 64.06
C ARG A 580 36.82 26.76 65.30
N TYR A 581 38.04 26.82 65.83
CA TYR A 581 38.31 27.55 67.06
C TYR A 581 38.88 28.93 66.74
N ASN A 582 38.18 29.97 67.23
CA ASN A 582 38.58 31.35 67.08
C ASN A 582 38.81 31.95 68.46
N TYR A 583 40.06 32.25 68.82
CA TYR A 583 40.36 32.74 70.17
C TYR A 583 41.18 34.03 70.21
N GLY A 584 40.94 34.80 71.26
CA GLY A 584 41.84 35.85 71.71
C GLY A 584 42.34 35.50 73.11
N GLY A 585 43.48 36.04 73.51
CA GLY A 585 43.86 35.92 74.92
C GLY A 585 45.01 36.83 75.34
N LEU A 586 44.93 37.26 76.60
CA LEU A 586 45.83 38.24 77.19
C LEU A 586 46.11 37.88 78.65
N ILE A 587 47.40 37.82 79.01
CA ILE A 587 47.89 37.66 80.39
C ILE A 587 48.34 39.04 80.89
N THR A 588 48.09 39.38 82.15
CA THR A 588 48.60 40.61 82.80
C THR A 588 49.22 40.31 84.18
N LEU A 589 50.43 40.82 84.43
CA LEU A 589 51.16 40.63 85.71
C LEU A 589 51.26 41.90 86.57
N SER A 590 51.15 41.75 87.89
CA SER A 590 51.18 42.86 88.86
C SER A 590 52.58 43.19 89.39
N SER A 591 52.95 44.47 89.50
CA SER A 591 54.24 44.93 90.07
C SER A 591 54.09 45.67 91.41
N THR A 592 55.06 45.48 92.31
CA THR A 592 55.16 46.18 93.61
C THR A 592 56.49 46.94 93.73
N VAL A 593 56.46 48.20 94.19
CA VAL A 593 57.63 49.13 94.20
C VAL A 593 57.60 50.06 95.44
N PRO A 594 58.74 50.28 96.13
CA PRO A 594 58.96 51.39 97.07
C PRO A 594 59.97 52.46 96.56
N THR A 595 59.99 53.68 97.13
CA THR A 595 60.48 54.92 96.46
C THR A 595 61.41 55.87 97.28
N LYS A 596 61.97 56.90 96.58
CA LYS A 596 62.60 58.20 97.03
C LYS A 596 64.10 58.24 97.46
N PRO A 597 64.84 59.40 97.47
CA PRO A 597 64.63 60.77 96.86
C PRO A 597 65.86 61.52 96.20
N ASP A 598 65.60 62.28 95.12
CA ASP A 598 65.87 63.73 94.82
C ASP A 598 67.28 64.45 94.72
N ILE A 599 67.33 65.46 93.81
CA ILE A 599 68.17 66.69 93.61
C ILE A 599 69.31 66.80 92.54
N ASP A 600 69.20 67.92 91.79
CA ASP A 600 69.84 68.54 90.58
C ASP A 600 71.29 69.11 90.76
N PRO A 601 72.06 69.55 89.71
CA PRO A 601 71.93 70.94 89.17
C PRO A 601 72.36 71.25 87.68
N HIS A 602 71.56 72.11 87.02
CA HIS A 602 71.94 73.32 86.22
C HIS A 602 72.31 73.37 84.69
N ASN A 603 72.33 74.62 84.17
CA ASN A 603 71.99 75.13 82.81
C ASN A 603 73.07 76.10 82.22
N PRO A 604 73.09 76.37 80.89
CA PRO A 604 72.92 77.75 80.34
C PRO A 604 72.26 77.82 78.92
N SER A 605 71.80 78.95 78.31
CA SER A 605 71.30 80.28 78.74
C SER A 605 70.90 81.16 77.51
N ASN A 606 69.74 81.86 77.55
CA ASN A 606 69.37 83.13 76.84
C ASN A 606 69.29 83.14 75.27
N LEU A 607 68.29 83.73 74.57
CA LEU A 607 67.82 85.15 74.57
C LEU A 607 66.47 85.33 73.81
N ASP A 608 65.80 86.50 73.97
CA ASP A 608 64.38 86.80 73.63
C ASP A 608 64.02 87.31 72.20
N GLY A 609 62.70 87.29 71.90
CA GLY A 609 62.02 88.05 70.82
C GLY A 609 60.47 87.94 70.93
N SER A 610 59.69 89.01 70.68
CA SER A 610 58.33 89.18 71.26
C SER A 610 57.15 89.59 70.33
N GLY A 611 55.91 89.24 70.74
CA GLY A 611 54.61 89.77 70.24
C GLY A 611 53.99 89.03 69.04
N SER A 612 52.68 89.11 68.72
CA SER A 612 51.48 89.67 69.39
C SER A 612 50.18 89.04 68.77
N TRP A 613 48.99 89.46 69.22
CA TRP A 613 47.66 88.88 68.91
C TRP A 613 47.04 89.17 67.50
N THR A 614 45.97 88.41 67.19
CA THR A 614 44.78 88.70 66.35
C THR A 614 44.60 88.03 64.96
N SER A 615 43.33 87.94 64.57
CA SER A 615 42.70 87.18 63.47
C SER A 615 42.65 87.91 62.12
N ASN A 616 42.68 87.18 60.99
CA ASN A 616 41.58 87.20 59.99
C ASN A 616 41.72 86.21 58.81
N MET A 617 40.61 86.01 58.09
CA MET A 617 40.54 85.33 56.78
C MET A 617 41.38 86.04 55.70
N GLY A 618 41.91 85.32 54.70
CA GLY A 618 42.77 85.91 53.66
C GLY A 618 43.04 85.02 52.43
N ASN A 619 41.99 84.81 51.64
CA ASN A 619 41.89 84.10 50.36
C ASN A 619 42.95 84.43 49.26
N HIS A 620 43.13 83.48 48.32
CA HIS A 620 43.75 83.57 46.96
C HIS A 620 45.28 83.74 46.76
N GLY A 621 45.82 82.93 45.83
CA GLY A 621 46.66 83.45 44.72
C GLY A 621 47.96 82.71 44.38
N VAL A 622 47.90 81.74 43.47
CA VAL A 622 49.09 81.24 42.72
C VAL A 622 49.64 82.36 41.82
N PRO A 623 50.97 82.49 41.62
CA PRO A 623 51.47 82.32 40.23
C PRO A 623 52.95 81.88 40.05
N GLY A 624 53.16 80.88 39.17
CA GLY A 624 54.42 80.64 38.42
C GLY A 624 55.53 79.88 39.16
N VAL A 625 56.41 79.07 38.52
CA VAL A 625 56.64 78.72 37.10
C VAL A 625 57.33 77.33 37.11
N GLU A 626 57.14 76.33 36.24
CA GLU A 626 56.52 76.24 34.90
C GLU A 626 55.64 74.96 34.74
N ARG A 627 55.34 74.52 33.50
CA ARG A 627 54.90 73.15 33.15
C ARG A 627 55.79 72.59 32.04
N VAL A 628 56.54 71.52 32.32
CA VAL A 628 57.20 70.68 31.31
C VAL A 628 56.66 69.26 31.44
N ALA A 629 56.29 68.63 30.33
CA ALA A 629 55.73 67.29 30.34
C ALA A 629 56.80 66.25 30.75
N GLY A 630 56.51 65.46 31.79
CA GLY A 630 57.27 64.24 32.11
C GLY A 630 58.13 64.24 33.37
N LEU A 631 58.11 65.28 34.21
CA LEU A 631 58.78 65.31 35.52
C LEU A 631 57.94 66.05 36.56
N ALA A 632 56.97 65.35 37.15
CA ALA A 632 56.28 65.81 38.36
C ALA A 632 56.86 65.10 39.58
N SER A 633 57.16 65.84 40.65
CA SER A 633 57.67 65.29 41.91
C SER A 633 56.94 65.85 43.14
N ALA A 634 56.53 64.99 44.07
CA ALA A 634 55.84 65.37 45.31
C ALA A 634 56.26 64.48 46.50
N GLU A 635 56.29 65.05 47.71
CA GLU A 635 56.52 64.29 48.95
C GLU A 635 55.18 63.71 49.46
N LEU A 636 55.00 62.40 49.38
CA LEU A 636 53.78 61.73 49.87
C LEU A 636 54.06 60.79 51.06
N PRO A 637 53.18 60.75 52.07
CA PRO A 637 53.15 59.69 53.08
C PRO A 637 52.54 58.39 52.52
N PHE A 638 53.18 57.27 52.83
CA PHE A 638 52.72 55.92 52.50
C PHE A 638 52.37 55.18 53.78
N PHE A 639 51.27 54.42 53.74
CA PHE A 639 50.67 53.75 54.88
C PHE A 639 50.42 52.26 54.60
N LYS A 640 50.59 51.43 55.64
CA LYS A 640 50.10 50.06 55.71
C LYS A 640 48.76 50.06 56.43
N VAL A 641 47.76 49.37 55.88
CA VAL A 641 46.49 49.08 56.54
C VAL A 641 46.37 47.58 56.73
N GLU A 642 46.19 47.11 57.96
CA GLU A 642 46.10 45.69 58.30
C GLU A 642 45.12 45.53 59.47
N ALA A 643 44.11 44.67 59.32
CA ALA A 643 43.01 44.53 60.27
C ALA A 643 42.35 45.87 60.68
N GLY A 644 42.26 46.81 59.73
CA GLY A 644 41.74 48.17 59.95
C GLY A 644 42.63 49.12 60.75
N GLN A 645 43.85 48.72 61.15
CA GLN A 645 44.84 49.62 61.77
C GLN A 645 45.75 50.24 60.71
N VAL A 646 45.96 51.56 60.79
CA VAL A 646 46.85 52.32 59.90
C VAL A 646 48.22 52.50 60.57
N SER A 647 49.29 52.11 59.88
CA SER A 647 50.67 52.36 60.28
C SER A 647 51.49 52.98 59.14
N HIS A 648 52.59 53.65 59.44
CA HIS A 648 53.25 54.59 58.51
C HIS A 648 54.53 53.98 57.92
N TYR A 649 54.53 53.64 56.63
CA TYR A 649 55.70 53.10 55.92
C TYR A 649 56.82 54.12 55.70
N GLY A 650 56.48 55.39 55.51
CA GLY A 650 57.46 56.47 55.33
C GLY A 650 56.93 57.60 54.45
N THR A 651 57.66 58.72 54.41
CA THR A 651 57.42 59.76 53.40
C THR A 651 58.46 59.63 52.30
N TYR A 652 57.98 59.57 51.05
CA TYR A 652 58.82 59.36 49.87
C TYR A 652 58.67 60.54 48.91
N ASP A 653 59.78 60.95 48.30
CA ASP A 653 59.79 61.75 47.08
C ASP A 653 59.31 60.84 45.95
N VAL A 654 58.12 61.14 45.43
CA VAL A 654 57.48 60.41 44.33
C VAL A 654 57.79 61.16 43.04
N ALA A 655 58.48 60.53 42.10
CA ALA A 655 58.74 61.10 40.77
C ALA A 655 58.06 60.25 39.68
N ALA A 656 57.23 60.88 38.86
CA ALA A 656 56.50 60.22 37.78
C ALA A 656 57.16 60.47 36.41
N ASP A 657 57.82 59.44 35.87
CA ASP A 657 58.31 59.38 34.48
C ASP A 657 57.20 58.77 33.57
N PRO A 658 57.20 59.00 32.25
CA PRO A 658 56.21 58.40 31.34
C PRO A 658 56.19 56.86 31.33
N ASP A 659 57.32 56.22 31.62
CA ASP A 659 57.50 54.76 31.53
C ASP A 659 57.55 54.06 32.91
N LYS A 660 57.54 54.81 34.04
CA LYS A 660 57.58 54.26 35.42
C LYS A 660 57.39 55.34 36.49
N VAL A 661 57.15 54.92 37.74
CA VAL A 661 57.25 55.79 38.92
C VAL A 661 58.50 55.42 39.73
N ARG A 662 59.10 56.41 40.39
CA ARG A 662 60.24 56.26 41.32
C ARG A 662 59.86 56.81 42.68
N LEU A 663 60.33 56.12 43.73
CA LEU A 663 60.09 56.47 45.13
C LEU A 663 61.44 56.52 45.86
N GLU A 664 61.81 57.68 46.42
CA GLU A 664 63.03 57.85 47.23
C GLU A 664 62.68 58.29 48.66
N PRO A 665 63.17 57.62 49.72
CA PRO A 665 62.78 57.94 51.10
C PRO A 665 63.41 59.25 51.60
N THR A 666 62.59 60.19 52.08
CA THR A 666 63.03 61.56 52.44
C THR A 666 63.57 61.70 53.86
N GLY A 667 63.33 60.70 54.72
CA GLY A 667 63.59 60.79 56.16
C GLY A 667 62.61 61.69 56.94
N LYS A 668 61.64 62.31 56.27
CA LYS A 668 60.53 63.03 56.90
C LYS A 668 59.40 62.06 57.30
N ARG A 669 58.47 62.58 58.10
CA ARG A 669 57.21 61.91 58.44
C ARG A 669 56.06 62.91 58.37
N LEU A 670 55.38 62.94 57.24
CA LEU A 670 54.15 63.73 57.06
C LEU A 670 53.00 63.10 57.87
N PRO A 671 52.01 63.89 58.31
CA PRO A 671 50.82 63.36 58.99
C PRO A 671 49.89 62.64 58.00
N GLU A 672 48.93 61.89 58.54
CA GLU A 672 47.87 61.29 57.73
C GLU A 672 46.96 62.37 57.10
N PRO A 673 46.64 62.29 55.79
CA PRO A 673 45.76 63.24 55.14
C PRO A 673 44.35 63.29 55.74
N ASN A 674 43.85 64.50 55.98
CA ASN A 674 42.47 64.75 56.40
C ASN A 674 41.82 65.74 55.43
N GLN A 675 41.61 65.29 54.21
CA GLN A 675 41.12 66.06 53.07
C GLN A 675 39.84 65.40 52.50
N PRO A 676 38.90 66.17 51.92
CA PRO A 676 37.62 65.64 51.47
C PRO A 676 37.77 64.72 50.26
N LYS A 677 37.17 63.52 50.35
CA LYS A 677 37.06 62.56 49.25
C LYS A 677 36.09 63.10 48.19
N THR A 678 36.60 63.58 47.05
CA THR A 678 35.82 64.32 46.04
C THR A 678 35.67 63.61 44.69
N GLN A 679 36.38 62.50 44.46
CA GLN A 679 36.28 61.69 43.24
C GLN A 679 36.18 60.21 43.62
N TYR A 680 35.94 59.33 42.64
CA TYR A 680 36.10 57.89 42.81
C TYR A 680 36.54 57.27 41.48
N ARG A 681 37.63 56.51 41.50
CA ARG A 681 38.08 55.68 40.37
C ARG A 681 38.59 54.36 40.91
N GLU A 682 38.18 53.26 40.31
CA GLU A 682 38.55 51.90 40.67
C GLU A 682 39.13 51.20 39.44
N TYR A 683 40.25 50.50 39.60
CA TYR A 683 40.90 49.77 38.51
C TYR A 683 41.59 48.51 39.04
N THR A 684 41.36 47.38 38.37
CA THR A 684 41.87 46.07 38.79
C THR A 684 42.79 45.51 37.73
N LYS A 685 44.07 45.29 38.06
CA LYS A 685 45.12 44.90 37.11
C LYS A 685 46.18 44.01 37.76
N ALA A 686 46.79 43.13 36.95
CA ALA A 686 47.99 42.39 37.32
C ALA A 686 49.20 43.35 37.42
N LEU A 687 49.75 43.51 38.62
CA LEU A 687 51.01 44.23 38.84
C LEU A 687 52.14 43.21 38.97
N THR A 688 53.32 43.53 38.41
CA THR A 688 54.50 42.66 38.42
C THR A 688 55.67 43.38 39.07
N THR A 689 56.28 42.75 40.06
CA THR A 689 57.51 43.21 40.72
C THR A 689 58.61 42.15 40.55
N THR A 690 59.81 42.43 41.05
CA THR A 690 60.91 41.44 41.13
C THR A 690 60.55 40.17 41.91
N ASP A 691 59.58 40.25 42.82
CA ASP A 691 59.15 39.15 43.69
C ASP A 691 57.96 38.34 43.11
N GLY A 692 57.31 38.79 42.01
CA GLY A 692 56.27 38.02 41.32
C GLY A 692 55.24 38.86 40.53
N THR A 693 54.08 38.27 40.24
CA THR A 693 52.91 38.96 39.65
C THR A 693 51.65 38.60 40.43
N GLY A 694 50.75 39.57 40.65
CA GLY A 694 49.44 39.35 41.29
C GLY A 694 48.39 40.38 40.89
N MET A 695 47.11 40.05 41.02
CA MET A 695 46.00 40.97 40.72
C MET A 695 45.72 41.93 41.87
N PHE A 696 45.89 43.23 41.64
CA PHE A 696 45.57 44.27 42.61
C PHE A 696 44.42 45.14 42.12
N ARG A 697 43.55 45.53 43.05
CA ARG A 697 42.58 46.60 42.90
C ARG A 697 43.18 47.89 43.46
N MET A 698 43.11 48.93 42.65
CA MET A 698 43.55 50.29 42.96
C MET A 698 42.33 51.20 43.02
N VAL A 699 42.14 51.93 44.13
CA VAL A 699 41.01 52.84 44.35
C VAL A 699 41.53 54.24 44.71
N TYR A 700 41.17 55.21 43.88
CA TYR A 700 41.45 56.63 44.09
C TYR A 700 40.17 57.36 44.48
N ASP A 701 40.17 58.07 45.60
CA ASP A 701 38.97 58.75 46.15
C ASP A 701 39.02 60.29 46.08
N GLY A 702 39.92 60.84 45.26
CA GLY A 702 40.08 62.29 45.09
C GLY A 702 41.10 62.93 46.02
N SER A 703 41.75 62.15 46.89
CA SER A 703 42.94 62.56 47.65
C SER A 703 43.86 61.40 48.04
N THR A 704 43.33 60.19 48.24
CA THR A 704 44.12 59.00 48.63
C THR A 704 44.10 57.91 47.56
N PHE A 705 45.23 57.19 47.42
CA PHE A 705 45.36 56.04 46.53
C PHE A 705 45.48 54.75 47.34
N ASN A 706 44.53 53.84 47.16
CA ASN A 706 44.39 52.63 47.97
C ASN A 706 44.70 51.40 47.09
N ILE A 707 45.59 50.53 47.54
CA ILE A 707 46.05 49.33 46.84
C ILE A 707 45.61 48.11 47.66
N THR A 708 44.84 47.20 47.08
CA THR A 708 44.25 46.04 47.76
C THR A 708 44.48 44.78 46.89
N PRO A 709 44.91 43.63 47.46
CA PRO A 709 45.02 42.38 46.71
C PRO A 709 43.63 41.86 46.32
N VAL A 710 43.55 41.18 45.17
CA VAL A 710 42.32 40.54 44.66
C VAL A 710 42.48 39.01 44.57
N ASP A 711 43.72 38.51 44.41
CA ASP A 711 44.03 37.09 44.41
C ASP A 711 45.12 36.73 45.44
N ASP A 712 45.27 35.43 45.72
CA ASP A 712 46.28 34.90 46.64
C ASP A 712 47.71 35.26 46.20
N GLY A 713 47.94 35.42 44.90
CA GLY A 713 49.21 35.86 44.34
C GLY A 713 49.57 37.29 44.75
N ALA A 714 48.62 38.22 44.66
CA ALA A 714 48.76 39.59 45.13
C ALA A 714 48.94 39.67 46.65
N LEU A 715 48.16 38.90 47.42
CA LEU A 715 48.29 38.84 48.87
C LEU A 715 49.67 38.31 49.29
N ALA A 716 50.18 37.28 48.63
CA ALA A 716 51.53 36.75 48.85
C ALA A 716 52.61 37.78 48.47
N LEU A 717 52.50 38.41 47.30
CA LEU A 717 53.46 39.40 46.81
C LEU A 717 53.57 40.63 47.73
N MET A 718 52.45 41.14 48.21
CA MET A 718 52.39 42.27 49.15
C MET A 718 52.92 41.90 50.55
N ARG A 719 52.71 40.67 51.01
CA ARG A 719 53.32 40.15 52.25
C ARG A 719 54.85 39.99 52.11
N MET A 720 55.33 39.54 50.95
CA MET A 720 56.77 39.48 50.65
C MET A 720 57.41 40.88 50.55
N GLY A 721 56.69 41.86 50.00
CA GLY A 721 57.14 43.24 49.89
C GLY A 721 57.10 44.06 51.19
N ASP A 722 56.42 43.59 52.25
CA ASP A 722 56.22 44.32 53.50
C ASP A 722 57.56 44.69 54.19
N VAL A 723 58.54 43.77 54.17
CA VAL A 723 59.89 44.02 54.71
C VAL A 723 60.69 45.07 53.93
N LYS A 724 60.23 45.44 52.73
CA LYS A 724 60.74 46.54 51.89
C LYS A 724 59.76 47.74 51.86
N ASN A 725 58.84 47.83 52.82
CA ASN A 725 57.75 48.83 52.89
C ASN A 725 56.85 48.89 51.63
N ASN A 726 56.74 47.79 50.87
CA ASN A 726 55.98 47.71 49.61
C ASN A 726 56.29 48.83 48.59
N VAL A 727 57.52 49.36 48.59
CA VAL A 727 57.94 50.47 47.72
C VAL A 727 57.82 50.11 46.23
N GLU A 728 58.28 48.92 45.83
CA GLU A 728 58.22 48.49 44.42
C GLU A 728 56.77 48.28 43.95
N LEU A 729 55.94 47.60 44.75
CA LEU A 729 54.51 47.42 44.49
C LEU A 729 53.78 48.77 44.37
N SER A 730 54.09 49.71 45.26
CA SER A 730 53.45 51.03 45.27
C SER A 730 53.89 51.89 44.09
N ALA A 731 55.14 51.75 43.61
CA ALA A 731 55.61 52.40 42.40
C ALA A 731 54.89 51.87 41.14
N GLU A 732 54.77 50.56 40.98
CA GLU A 732 54.02 49.95 39.86
C GLU A 732 52.52 50.30 39.90
N ALA A 733 51.91 50.30 41.10
CA ALA A 733 50.52 50.70 41.28
C ALA A 733 50.28 52.18 40.96
N LEU A 734 51.16 53.09 41.40
CA LEU A 734 51.09 54.52 41.04
C LEU A 734 51.34 54.72 39.54
N HIS A 735 52.22 53.95 38.91
CA HIS A 735 52.44 54.01 37.48
C HIS A 735 51.18 53.64 36.68
N ALA A 736 50.48 52.57 37.07
CA ALA A 736 49.15 52.25 36.53
C ALA A 736 48.10 53.34 36.84
N GLY A 737 48.14 53.93 38.05
CA GLY A 737 47.28 55.04 38.44
C GLY A 737 47.43 56.28 37.55
N PHE A 738 48.66 56.66 37.21
CA PHE A 738 48.93 57.81 36.35
C PHE A 738 48.69 57.51 34.86
N SER A 739 49.09 56.34 34.37
CA SER A 739 49.02 55.99 32.95
C SER A 739 47.65 55.48 32.48
N GLU A 740 46.90 54.76 33.34
CA GLU A 740 45.66 54.06 32.96
C GLU A 740 44.43 54.59 33.71
N MET A 741 44.56 55.01 34.98
CA MET A 741 43.45 55.64 35.72
C MET A 741 43.37 57.16 35.51
N GLY A 742 44.38 57.77 34.88
CA GLY A 742 44.44 59.21 34.60
C GLY A 742 44.49 60.09 35.86
N ILE A 743 45.13 59.60 36.92
CA ILE A 743 45.36 60.34 38.17
C ILE A 743 46.53 61.32 37.95
N LEU A 744 46.52 62.47 38.61
CA LEU A 744 47.64 63.41 38.61
C LEU A 744 48.33 63.35 39.98
N LEU A 745 49.67 63.42 39.99
CA LEU A 745 50.45 63.40 41.23
C LEU A 745 50.14 64.62 42.13
N GLU A 746 49.73 65.74 41.55
CA GLU A 746 49.34 66.96 42.27
C GLU A 746 47.98 66.86 43.01
N ASP A 747 47.17 65.84 42.71
CA ASP A 747 45.90 65.58 43.40
C ASP A 747 46.01 64.49 44.50
N LEU A 748 47.21 63.94 44.75
CA LEU A 748 47.44 62.93 45.78
C LEU A 748 47.98 63.56 47.07
N ASP A 749 47.35 63.22 48.20
CA ASP A 749 47.83 63.55 49.54
C ASP A 749 48.46 62.33 50.26
N GLY A 750 48.19 61.09 49.83
CA GLY A 750 48.77 59.88 50.46
C GLY A 750 48.39 58.55 49.81
N VAL A 751 49.16 57.50 50.11
CA VAL A 751 49.02 56.15 49.53
C VAL A 751 48.86 55.10 50.62
N TYR A 752 47.93 54.16 50.44
CA TYR A 752 47.57 53.13 51.41
C TYR A 752 47.66 51.74 50.78
N VAL A 753 48.40 50.83 51.41
CA VAL A 753 48.51 49.41 51.02
C VAL A 753 47.74 48.57 52.02
N HIS A 754 46.68 47.90 51.56
CA HIS A 754 45.73 47.16 52.40
C HIS A 754 46.04 45.67 52.39
N PHE A 755 46.34 45.11 53.56
CA PHE A 755 46.75 43.71 53.75
C PHE A 755 45.56 42.73 53.81
N ASP A 756 44.36 43.27 53.84
CA ASP A 756 43.10 42.53 53.86
C ASP A 756 42.50 42.50 52.44
N THR A 757 42.21 41.30 51.92
CA THR A 757 41.32 41.17 50.75
C THR A 757 39.93 41.64 51.16
N MET A 758 39.32 42.58 50.43
CA MET A 758 37.91 42.92 50.73
C MET A 758 37.01 41.71 50.44
N ALA A 759 36.16 41.38 51.43
CA ALA A 759 35.01 40.51 51.26
C ALA A 759 33.91 41.16 50.39
#